data_AF-A0A5B8J197-F1
#
_entry.id   AF-A0A5B8J197-F1
#
_cell.length_a   1.000
_cell.length_b   1.000
_cell.length_c   1.000
_cell.angle_alpha   90.00
_cell.angle_beta   90.00
_cell.angle_gamma   90.00
#
_symmetry.space_group_name_H-M   'P 1'
#
loop_
_entity.id
_entity.type
_entity.pdbx_description
1 polymer ?
#
loop_
_entity_poly.entity_id
_entity_poly.type
_entity_poly.pdbx_seq_one_letter_code
_entity_poly.pdbx_strand_id
1 'polypeptide(L)'
;MSIDDGQTILVRNSSDLDAAVRALAGTGGAIQLDSDAGPYWIHLKDIDAASEIVITSSDPTKMAEVHTATVIDSKNLSLRELAIVPKNEDPYLGDGSAVAIYGSSDIRFEQNTLRGIGDGKAGIEEGVTSSHDAILIRDSKNVTASDNTLSHFWHGITVMDSFDTTLSGNNITKMQGDIFRLAGADGALLTDNKVYDLYGSAAWANHDDIVQFWGPNINVPNRDITISGNYFNSGDTQYQGIYGSNVRSGFEFTNFVVENNLVVVSAHHGISINGVNGVLIRNNTVLDNADSFAQDWAGQPLQTHTPYISANGSSNVTVTDNVGQLKWSLLPDDVVASGNLGPHYTDREATLYIDNLFTAAGEGGPRDIRDYMVIPGSAADGLGAPMTWEANLPEGIAAIIRHAPDGRQSQTIHFMAYDADPSLTYRWSFSDGSHYEGSEIWKLFAVAGPQTVTLDTYDGDLLLDSTTRIEDVYSAILLDVDFEGGIVDASGSETLVGGKNGPQLLTVAQGPSGSTDTALNLQWDDAFVIQRDNDFMQNMDAFSLALDLRRTDLSQGGFILGTGHSIEVYLQANGALSIMAATEADGKKWTSTAPTALDDTEWHRISFSYDGRDGSGLVIRIDDSEVASLPLTGELLFVNRDFTIGSRYNRDALPSQIDNIRMVDYPTSNDSDIYNTAAVLSSLNDLTEEGGDDTPPPDNGNGGTPENGKMLHEVLVADPAIYASWFDFEGSLSSSAGAGTTLEEWKSTQATYDDGSLAFGGGWKESVRLSRDIEQTHQMDAFTLAWTMAIEQDSGDASGMVIEFPRVMSLFYREGTGFEMAIETDGRHGSSVIQTDILDDGDFHKMVMSYTGDELVFYGDGEKLGGIDADGLTAPHSYHGLHLGSAWNHSFDGRVDDFLFADAEVTASQVAADHDYFLA
;
A
#
# COMPACT_ATOMS: atom_id res chain seq x y z
N MET A 1 13.41 39.79 15.33
CA MET A 1 12.79 41.12 15.58
C MET A 1 13.84 42.00 16.25
N SER A 2 14.01 43.25 15.84
CA SER A 2 14.94 44.22 16.46
C SER A 2 14.53 44.43 17.92
N ILE A 3 15.46 44.24 18.88
CA ILE A 3 15.27 44.64 20.28
C ILE A 3 15.13 46.18 20.26
N ASP A 4 13.90 46.70 20.32
CA ASP A 4 13.66 48.14 20.46
C ASP A 4 14.30 48.65 21.76
N ASP A 5 14.61 49.95 21.79
CA ASP A 5 15.36 50.80 22.75
C ASP A 5 15.02 50.70 24.27
N GLY A 6 14.48 49.57 24.74
CA GLY A 6 14.13 49.26 26.12
C GLY A 6 15.33 48.92 27.00
N GLN A 7 15.09 48.93 28.31
CA GLN A 7 16.10 48.61 29.32
C GLN A 7 16.52 47.13 29.21
N THR A 8 17.82 46.88 29.00
CA THR A 8 18.41 45.53 29.04
C THR A 8 19.11 45.28 30.37
N ILE A 9 18.83 44.13 31.00
CA ILE A 9 19.47 43.68 32.24
C ILE A 9 20.18 42.35 31.98
N LEU A 10 21.50 42.31 32.22
CA LEU A 10 22.27 41.05 32.21
C LEU A 10 22.17 40.37 33.58
N VAL A 11 21.83 39.08 33.57
CA VAL A 11 21.63 38.24 34.76
C VAL A 11 22.61 37.06 34.71
N ARG A 12 23.19 36.68 35.86
CA ARG A 12 24.20 35.60 35.97
C ARG A 12 23.81 34.44 36.88
N ASN A 13 22.64 34.51 37.53
CA ASN A 13 22.10 33.47 38.38
C ASN A 13 20.56 33.63 38.51
N SER A 14 19.87 32.58 38.95
CA SER A 14 18.40 32.59 39.07
C SER A 14 17.87 33.62 40.07
N SER A 15 18.60 33.94 41.15
CA SER A 15 18.13 34.93 42.12
C SER A 15 18.08 36.35 41.55
N ASP A 16 19.01 36.69 40.66
CA ASP A 16 19.04 37.98 39.98
C ASP A 16 17.94 38.08 38.90
N LEU A 17 17.45 36.95 38.38
CA LEU A 17 16.37 36.90 37.39
C LEU A 17 15.04 37.42 37.94
N ASP A 18 14.58 36.93 39.09
CA ASP A 18 13.30 37.40 39.68
C ASP A 18 13.34 38.91 39.97
N ALA A 19 14.48 39.41 40.47
CA ALA A 19 14.67 40.84 40.69
C ALA A 19 14.63 41.65 39.37
N ALA A 20 15.25 41.13 38.31
CA ALA A 20 15.24 41.77 36.99
C ALA A 20 13.83 41.81 36.38
N VAL A 21 13.08 40.70 36.46
CA VAL A 21 11.68 40.63 35.98
C VAL A 21 10.81 41.64 36.73
N ARG A 22 10.90 41.69 38.06
CA ARG A 22 10.14 42.66 38.86
C ARG A 22 10.53 44.12 38.58
N ALA A 23 11.79 44.38 38.25
CA ALA A 23 12.24 45.72 37.88
C ALA A 23 11.66 46.19 36.55
N LEU A 24 11.47 45.26 35.59
CA LEU A 24 10.94 45.56 34.26
C LEU A 24 9.40 45.45 34.17
N ALA A 25 8.72 44.93 35.20
CA ALA A 25 7.26 44.74 35.19
C ALA A 25 6.46 46.00 34.80
N GLY A 26 6.93 47.20 35.16
CA GLY A 26 6.25 48.46 34.81
C GLY A 26 6.59 49.02 33.42
N THR A 27 7.68 48.59 32.80
CA THR A 27 8.25 49.22 31.60
C THR A 27 8.44 48.29 30.41
N GLY A 28 8.42 46.97 30.64
CA GLY A 28 8.95 45.99 29.68
C GLY A 28 10.48 46.11 29.54
N GLY A 29 11.05 45.34 28.63
CA GLY A 29 12.48 45.34 28.33
C GLY A 29 13.03 43.94 28.09
N ALA A 30 14.36 43.82 28.11
CA ALA A 30 15.05 42.54 27.88
C ALA A 30 15.88 42.13 29.10
N ILE A 31 15.87 40.84 29.40
CA ILE A 31 16.73 40.18 30.37
C ILE A 31 17.58 39.20 29.60
N GLN A 32 18.89 39.43 29.61
CA GLN A 32 19.86 38.53 29.00
C GLN A 32 20.42 37.61 30.09
N LEU A 33 20.24 36.31 29.93
CA LEU A 33 20.90 35.29 30.73
C LEU A 33 22.32 35.11 30.19
N ASP A 34 23.31 35.32 31.05
CA ASP A 34 24.72 35.12 30.69
C ASP A 34 24.94 33.67 30.27
N SER A 35 25.30 33.49 28.99
CA SER A 35 25.54 32.20 28.32
C SER A 35 26.76 31.44 28.85
N ASP A 36 27.63 32.12 29.60
CA ASP A 36 28.78 31.51 30.29
C ASP A 36 28.48 31.17 31.75
N ALA A 37 27.29 31.53 32.24
CA ALA A 37 26.82 31.21 33.58
C ALA A 37 25.64 30.21 33.53
N GLY A 38 25.00 30.00 34.68
CA GLY A 38 23.98 28.97 34.84
C GLY A 38 24.53 27.63 35.34
N PRO A 39 23.73 26.56 35.30
CA PRO A 39 22.36 26.53 34.78
C PRO A 39 21.38 27.38 35.61
N TYR A 40 20.36 27.92 34.95
CA TYR A 40 19.31 28.74 35.55
C TYR A 40 18.08 27.92 35.93
N TRP A 41 17.28 28.46 36.84
CA TRP A 41 15.92 28.01 37.12
C TRP A 41 15.00 29.21 36.92
N ILE A 42 14.02 29.06 36.03
CA ILE A 42 13.03 30.10 35.80
C ILE A 42 11.79 29.73 36.59
N HIS A 43 11.50 30.49 37.65
CA HIS A 43 10.28 30.32 38.43
C HIS A 43 9.64 31.70 38.62
N LEU A 44 8.72 32.03 37.73
CA LEU A 44 8.05 33.33 37.66
C LEU A 44 6.62 33.18 38.17
N LYS A 45 6.27 34.01 39.15
CA LYS A 45 4.96 33.97 39.78
C LYS A 45 4.43 35.37 40.06
N ASP A 46 3.14 35.56 39.80
CA ASP A 46 2.41 36.81 40.05
C ASP A 46 3.05 38.01 39.31
N ILE A 47 3.51 37.79 38.07
CA ILE A 47 4.14 38.82 37.25
C ILE A 47 3.09 39.49 36.36
N ASP A 48 2.61 40.65 36.81
CA ASP A 48 1.65 41.47 36.08
C ASP A 48 2.35 42.54 35.23
N ALA A 49 3.10 42.11 34.19
CA ALA A 49 3.88 43.04 33.38
C ALA A 49 2.98 43.92 32.49
N ALA A 50 3.20 45.24 32.52
CA ALA A 50 2.46 46.23 31.74
C ALA A 50 2.89 46.27 30.27
N SER A 51 4.08 45.74 29.95
CA SER A 51 4.65 45.62 28.61
C SER A 51 5.54 44.39 28.58
N GLU A 52 5.81 43.88 27.38
CA GLU A 52 6.55 42.63 27.21
C GLU A 52 7.93 42.66 27.89
N ILE A 53 8.21 41.61 28.66
CA ILE A 53 9.55 41.30 29.15
C ILE A 53 10.08 40.11 28.37
N VAL A 54 11.20 40.31 27.69
CA VAL A 54 11.90 39.26 26.94
C VAL A 54 13.01 38.68 27.79
N ILE A 55 13.00 37.38 28.03
CA ILE A 55 14.07 36.61 28.66
C ILE A 55 14.74 35.80 27.56
N THR A 56 16.02 36.11 27.29
CA THR A 56 16.81 35.47 26.23
C THR A 56 18.25 35.23 26.69
N SER A 57 19.02 34.47 25.91
CA SER A 57 20.46 34.31 26.08
C SER A 57 21.23 35.58 25.72
N SER A 58 22.36 35.81 26.39
CA SER A 58 23.28 36.90 26.03
C SER A 58 24.00 36.65 24.70
N ASP A 59 24.16 35.37 24.33
CA ASP A 59 24.70 34.90 23.05
C ASP A 59 23.77 33.80 22.49
N PRO A 60 23.03 34.05 21.39
CA PRO A 60 22.11 33.07 20.82
C PRO A 60 22.82 31.89 20.14
N THR A 61 24.11 32.02 19.78
CA THR A 61 24.91 30.90 19.25
C THR A 61 25.40 29.96 20.34
N LYS A 62 25.27 30.38 21.60
CA LYS A 62 25.54 29.63 22.81
C LYS A 62 24.42 29.86 23.82
N MET A 63 23.28 29.20 23.60
CA MET A 63 22.10 29.37 24.44
C MET A 63 22.40 29.10 25.92
N ALA A 64 21.87 29.95 26.81
CA ALA A 64 21.95 29.80 28.24
C ALA A 64 21.17 28.55 28.69
N GLU A 65 21.81 27.71 29.50
CA GLU A 65 21.22 26.48 30.02
C GLU A 65 20.23 26.80 31.16
N VAL A 66 19.00 26.33 31.02
CA VAL A 66 17.93 26.40 32.02
C VAL A 66 17.52 24.98 32.38
N HIS A 67 17.43 24.65 33.66
CA HIS A 67 16.96 23.32 34.05
C HIS A 67 15.46 23.15 33.85
N THR A 68 14.67 24.07 34.41
CA THR A 68 13.21 24.08 34.33
C THR A 68 12.69 25.50 34.23
N ALA A 69 11.54 25.66 33.57
CA ALA A 69 10.85 26.94 33.45
C ALA A 69 9.39 26.82 33.89
N THR A 70 9.01 27.56 34.92
CA THR A 70 7.65 27.60 35.45
C THR A 70 7.16 29.04 35.48
N VAL A 71 6.00 29.28 34.87
CA VAL A 71 5.31 30.58 34.80
C VAL A 71 3.91 30.41 35.37
N ILE A 72 3.61 31.10 36.46
CA ILE A 72 2.34 30.96 37.20
C ILE A 72 1.69 32.34 37.36
N ASP A 73 0.40 32.44 37.06
CA ASP A 73 -0.42 33.65 37.29
C ASP A 73 0.26 34.93 36.77
N SER A 74 0.83 34.85 35.56
CA SER A 74 1.69 35.89 35.00
C SER A 74 1.26 36.31 33.59
N LYS A 75 1.72 37.47 33.14
CA LYS A 75 1.43 37.95 31.78
C LYS A 75 2.53 38.75 31.10
N ASN A 76 2.45 38.85 29.77
CA ASN A 76 3.35 39.63 28.91
C ASN A 76 4.82 39.21 29.05
N LEU A 77 5.08 37.90 28.98
CA LEU A 77 6.42 37.32 29.09
C LEU A 77 6.80 36.58 27.81
N SER A 78 8.02 36.81 27.36
CA SER A 78 8.65 36.13 26.23
C SER A 78 9.87 35.37 26.74
N LEU A 79 9.93 34.05 26.54
CA LEU A 79 11.10 33.22 26.81
C LEU A 79 11.59 32.68 25.47
N ARG A 80 12.79 33.09 25.05
CA ARG A 80 13.30 32.72 23.72
C ARG A 80 14.79 32.46 23.69
N GLU A 81 15.24 31.64 22.73
CA GLU A 81 16.65 31.32 22.50
C GLU A 81 17.33 30.71 23.74
N LEU A 82 16.64 29.83 24.48
CA LEU A 82 17.14 29.15 25.68
C LEU A 82 17.34 27.65 25.43
N ALA A 83 18.30 27.04 26.15
CA ALA A 83 18.49 25.59 26.19
C ALA A 83 17.89 25.01 27.48
N ILE A 84 16.73 24.35 27.39
CA ILE A 84 16.06 23.71 28.54
C ILE A 84 16.52 22.25 28.66
N VAL A 85 17.20 21.92 29.76
CA VAL A 85 17.78 20.60 30.03
C VAL A 85 17.42 20.15 31.45
N PRO A 86 16.27 19.49 31.66
CA PRO A 86 15.84 19.02 32.98
C PRO A 86 16.75 17.88 33.48
N LYS A 87 16.80 17.70 34.80
CA LYS A 87 17.52 16.61 35.48
C LYS A 87 16.54 15.71 36.21
N ASN A 88 16.87 14.42 36.33
CA ASN A 88 16.05 13.41 37.03
C ASN A 88 15.65 13.76 38.47
N GLU A 89 16.47 14.55 39.17
CA GLU A 89 16.25 14.94 40.56
C GLU A 89 16.03 16.47 40.70
N ASP A 90 15.33 17.12 39.76
CA ASP A 90 15.03 18.56 39.89
C ASP A 90 13.86 18.79 40.85
N PRO A 91 14.06 19.49 42.00
CA PRO A 91 13.00 19.79 42.97
C PRO A 91 11.91 20.72 42.45
N TYR A 92 12.09 21.34 41.28
CA TYR A 92 11.12 22.21 40.62
C TYR A 92 10.42 21.58 39.42
N LEU A 93 10.69 20.30 39.11
CA LEU A 93 9.81 19.49 38.26
C LEU A 93 8.49 19.27 39.03
N GLY A 94 7.55 20.21 38.86
CA GLY A 94 6.24 20.19 39.53
C GLY A 94 5.37 19.01 39.07
N ASP A 95 4.42 19.27 38.16
CA ASP A 95 3.50 18.26 37.60
C ASP A 95 4.19 17.28 36.62
N GLY A 96 5.53 17.21 36.63
CA GLY A 96 6.31 16.30 35.78
C GLY A 96 6.71 16.85 34.40
N SER A 97 6.57 18.16 34.14
CA SER A 97 6.97 18.79 32.87
C SER A 97 8.19 19.73 33.02
N ALA A 98 9.05 19.79 32.00
CA ALA A 98 10.23 20.68 31.99
C ALA A 98 9.88 22.16 31.89
N VAL A 99 8.82 22.47 31.15
CA VAL A 99 8.22 23.80 31.03
C VAL A 99 6.76 23.73 31.45
N ALA A 100 6.33 24.63 32.33
CA ALA A 100 4.94 24.68 32.79
C ALA A 100 4.42 26.12 32.87
N ILE A 101 3.27 26.38 32.23
CA ILE A 101 2.59 27.67 32.16
C ILE A 101 1.19 27.49 32.75
N TYR A 102 0.93 28.12 33.90
CA TYR A 102 -0.33 28.00 34.64
C TYR A 102 -1.00 29.35 34.83
N GLY A 103 -2.32 29.42 34.62
CA GLY A 103 -3.10 30.61 35.00
C GLY A 103 -2.63 31.89 34.32
N SER A 104 -1.93 31.78 33.19
CA SER A 104 -1.13 32.86 32.61
C SER A 104 -1.71 33.34 31.29
N SER A 105 -1.33 34.55 30.88
CA SER A 105 -1.81 35.13 29.62
C SER A 105 -0.75 35.89 28.85
N ASP A 106 -0.84 35.95 27.53
CA ASP A 106 0.11 36.68 26.69
C ASP A 106 1.55 36.19 26.91
N ILE A 107 1.75 34.87 26.79
CA ILE A 107 3.04 34.20 26.98
C ILE A 107 3.58 33.72 25.64
N ARG A 108 4.86 34.00 25.38
CA ARG A 108 5.60 33.54 24.20
C ARG A 108 6.74 32.64 24.64
N PHE A 109 6.80 31.44 24.09
CA PHE A 109 7.85 30.46 24.29
C PHE A 109 8.39 30.04 22.92
N GLU A 110 9.43 30.74 22.47
CA GLU A 110 9.80 30.78 21.06
C GLU A 110 11.28 30.42 20.85
N GLN A 111 11.63 29.66 19.81
CA GLN A 111 13.03 29.45 19.42
C GLN A 111 13.91 28.82 20.51
N ASN A 112 13.34 27.98 21.36
CA ASN A 112 14.08 27.28 22.42
C ASN A 112 14.48 25.87 21.98
N THR A 113 15.55 25.34 22.57
CA THR A 113 15.92 23.93 22.45
C THR A 113 15.64 23.22 23.76
N LEU A 114 14.82 22.18 23.73
CA LEU A 114 14.45 21.38 24.89
C LEU A 114 14.95 19.95 24.65
N ARG A 115 15.68 19.40 25.61
CA ARG A 115 16.15 18.02 25.54
C ARG A 115 15.95 17.30 26.86
N GLY A 116 15.06 16.31 26.86
CA GLY A 116 14.86 15.40 27.97
C GLY A 116 15.95 14.34 28.06
N ILE A 117 15.66 13.28 28.80
CA ILE A 117 16.62 12.22 29.15
C ILE A 117 16.26 10.83 28.57
N GLY A 118 15.13 10.73 27.86
CA GLY A 118 14.69 9.45 27.27
C GLY A 118 15.65 9.01 26.19
N ASP A 119 16.01 7.74 26.17
CA ASP A 119 17.14 7.23 25.36
C ASP A 119 16.79 6.04 24.47
N GLY A 120 15.50 5.72 24.31
CA GLY A 120 15.03 4.63 23.47
C GLY A 120 13.54 4.35 23.61
N LYS A 121 13.10 3.21 23.07
CA LYS A 121 11.69 2.78 23.01
C LYS A 121 11.23 2.22 24.34
N ALA A 122 10.48 3.03 25.10
CA ALA A 122 10.18 2.70 26.48
C ALA A 122 9.22 1.50 26.62
N GLY A 123 9.57 0.56 27.51
CA GLY A 123 8.78 -0.66 27.70
C GLY A 123 8.99 -1.73 26.63
N ILE A 124 9.67 -1.42 25.53
CA ILE A 124 10.02 -2.35 24.45
C ILE A 124 11.47 -2.83 24.61
N GLU A 125 12.40 -1.89 24.72
CA GLU A 125 13.84 -2.12 24.82
C GLU A 125 14.30 -2.25 26.29
N GLU A 126 15.28 -3.11 26.54
CA GLU A 126 15.84 -3.30 27.88
C GLU A 126 16.78 -2.15 28.25
N GLY A 127 16.62 -1.61 29.47
CA GLY A 127 17.53 -0.59 30.02
C GLY A 127 17.23 0.85 29.59
N VAL A 128 16.14 1.08 28.86
CA VAL A 128 15.69 2.42 28.48
C VAL A 128 15.23 3.24 29.67
N THR A 129 15.64 4.51 29.69
CA THR A 129 15.23 5.55 30.63
C THR A 129 13.95 6.21 30.13
N SER A 130 12.90 6.24 30.94
CA SER A 130 11.72 7.08 30.66
C SER A 130 11.98 8.53 31.05
N SER A 131 11.52 9.47 30.23
CA SER A 131 11.69 10.90 30.45
C SER A 131 10.49 11.56 31.14
N HIS A 132 10.62 12.86 31.37
CA HIS A 132 9.54 13.76 31.81
C HIS A 132 8.74 14.28 30.60
N ASP A 133 7.66 15.02 30.85
CA ASP A 133 6.94 15.74 29.80
C ASP A 133 7.67 17.03 29.40
N ALA A 134 7.51 17.49 28.16
CA ALA A 134 8.20 18.67 27.68
C ALA A 134 7.53 19.98 28.14
N ILE A 135 6.32 20.25 27.68
CA ILE A 135 5.63 21.53 27.89
C ILE A 135 4.19 21.29 28.33
N LEU A 136 3.78 21.91 29.43
CA LEU A 136 2.39 21.97 29.89
C LEU A 136 1.88 23.41 29.89
N ILE A 137 0.80 23.66 29.17
CA ILE A 137 0.02 24.89 29.14
C ILE A 137 -1.33 24.59 29.76
N ARG A 138 -1.62 25.20 30.91
CA ARG A 138 -2.82 24.91 31.69
C ARG A 138 -3.51 26.17 32.16
N ASP A 139 -4.85 26.20 32.11
CA ASP A 139 -5.67 27.31 32.63
C ASP A 139 -5.21 28.68 32.09
N SER A 140 -4.74 28.72 30.84
CA SER A 140 -4.01 29.87 30.27
C SER A 140 -4.69 30.41 29.01
N LYS A 141 -4.29 31.61 28.58
CA LYS A 141 -4.86 32.28 27.42
C LYS A 141 -3.80 32.96 26.55
N ASN A 142 -3.93 32.87 25.22
CA ASN A 142 -3.01 33.55 24.30
C ASN A 142 -1.55 33.16 24.57
N VAL A 143 -1.28 31.85 24.45
CA VAL A 143 0.04 31.27 24.64
C VAL A 143 0.57 30.81 23.29
N THR A 144 1.78 31.23 22.94
CA THR A 144 2.48 30.79 21.73
C THR A 144 3.67 29.91 22.12
N ALA A 145 3.72 28.70 21.58
CA ALA A 145 4.90 27.85 21.58
C ALA A 145 5.32 27.63 20.12
N SER A 146 6.32 28.38 19.64
CA SER A 146 6.72 28.34 18.24
C SER A 146 8.22 28.19 18.00
N ASP A 147 8.57 27.60 16.86
CA ASP A 147 9.96 27.41 16.41
C ASP A 147 10.86 26.72 17.45
N ASN A 148 10.29 25.92 18.35
CA ASN A 148 11.06 25.21 19.36
C ASN A 148 11.53 23.85 18.82
N THR A 149 12.71 23.42 19.26
CA THR A 149 13.21 22.06 19.01
C THR A 149 13.05 21.23 20.29
N LEU A 150 12.28 20.14 20.25
CA LEU A 150 12.02 19.26 21.39
C LEU A 150 12.52 17.85 21.08
N SER A 151 13.19 17.20 22.05
CA SER A 151 13.51 15.78 21.90
C SER A 151 13.74 15.06 23.23
N HIS A 152 13.69 13.72 23.21
CA HIS A 152 14.01 12.85 24.35
C HIS A 152 13.06 13.03 25.54
N PHE A 153 11.80 13.42 25.31
CA PHE A 153 10.76 13.53 26.34
C PHE A 153 9.76 12.38 26.25
N TRP A 154 8.99 12.20 27.32
CA TRP A 154 7.88 11.26 27.35
C TRP A 154 6.73 11.80 26.52
N HIS A 155 5.99 12.80 27.01
CA HIS A 155 5.05 13.56 26.18
C HIS A 155 5.61 14.91 25.71
N GLY A 156 5.11 15.42 24.58
CA GLY A 156 5.49 16.72 24.01
C GLY A 156 4.75 17.90 24.64
N ILE A 157 3.94 18.59 23.85
CA ILE A 157 3.22 19.80 24.25
C ILE A 157 1.78 19.45 24.64
N THR A 158 1.42 19.80 25.87
CA THR A 158 0.08 19.56 26.43
C THR A 158 -0.64 20.88 26.64
N VAL A 159 -1.83 21.00 26.08
CA VAL A 159 -2.75 22.12 26.28
C VAL A 159 -3.95 21.60 27.05
N MET A 160 -4.19 22.16 28.23
CA MET A 160 -5.29 21.75 29.09
C MET A 160 -6.08 22.96 29.59
N ASP A 161 -7.40 22.93 29.45
CA ASP A 161 -8.31 24.00 29.88
C ASP A 161 -7.84 25.43 29.50
N SER A 162 -7.46 25.63 28.24
CA SER A 162 -6.79 26.86 27.77
C SER A 162 -7.38 27.41 26.47
N PHE A 163 -7.16 28.71 26.25
CA PHE A 163 -7.75 29.48 25.15
C PHE A 163 -6.68 30.10 24.25
N ASP A 164 -6.97 30.19 22.95
CA ASP A 164 -6.14 30.91 21.96
C ASP A 164 -4.66 30.44 22.00
N THR A 165 -4.41 29.14 21.89
CA THR A 165 -3.04 28.59 21.94
C THR A 165 -2.48 28.35 20.54
N THR A 166 -1.29 28.86 20.25
CA THR A 166 -0.61 28.66 18.97
C THR A 166 0.61 27.76 19.15
N LEU A 167 0.60 26.61 18.48
CA LEU A 167 1.70 25.64 18.42
C LEU A 167 2.19 25.60 16.97
N SER A 168 3.27 26.32 16.65
CA SER A 168 3.68 26.51 15.24
C SER A 168 5.16 26.33 14.97
N GLY A 169 5.51 25.73 13.82
CA GLY A 169 6.92 25.64 13.41
C GLY A 169 7.81 24.81 14.34
N ASN A 170 7.25 24.02 15.27
CA ASN A 170 8.06 23.25 16.21
C ASN A 170 8.64 22.01 15.52
N ASN A 171 9.88 21.68 15.87
CA ASN A 171 10.60 20.51 15.38
C ASN A 171 10.75 19.48 16.52
N ILE A 172 10.10 18.33 16.42
CA ILE A 172 9.97 17.37 17.52
C ILE A 172 10.44 15.98 17.08
N THR A 173 11.40 15.41 17.80
CA THR A 173 11.98 14.10 17.49
C THR A 173 12.24 13.27 18.75
N LYS A 174 12.49 11.97 18.62
CA LYS A 174 12.94 11.10 19.74
C LYS A 174 12.04 11.16 20.98
N MET A 175 10.72 11.20 20.77
CA MET A 175 9.72 11.22 21.85
C MET A 175 9.28 9.80 22.17
N GLN A 176 8.91 9.51 23.42
CA GLN A 176 8.52 8.17 23.87
C GLN A 176 7.01 7.97 23.94
N GLY A 177 6.22 9.04 23.94
CA GLY A 177 4.76 8.98 23.98
C GLY A 177 4.12 10.10 23.16
N ASP A 178 2.91 10.52 23.53
CA ASP A 178 2.12 11.49 22.76
C ASP A 178 2.83 12.83 22.50
N ILE A 179 2.64 13.39 21.30
CA ILE A 179 3.38 14.59 20.89
C ILE A 179 2.60 15.87 21.21
N PHE A 180 1.36 15.97 20.76
CA PHE A 180 0.45 17.07 21.07
C PHE A 180 -0.79 16.56 21.78
N ARG A 181 -1.09 17.10 22.95
CA ARG A 181 -2.25 16.69 23.76
C ARG A 181 -3.19 17.86 23.97
N LEU A 182 -4.45 17.73 23.55
CA LEU A 182 -5.50 18.76 23.64
C LEU A 182 -6.64 18.29 24.55
N ALA A 183 -6.65 18.81 25.78
CA ALA A 183 -7.60 18.46 26.83
C ALA A 183 -8.36 19.70 27.32
N GLY A 184 -9.31 20.17 26.51
CA GLY A 184 -10.05 21.40 26.77
C GLY A 184 -9.36 22.62 26.17
N ALA A 185 -9.16 22.57 24.85
CA ALA A 185 -8.56 23.64 24.07
C ALA A 185 -9.65 24.39 23.28
N ASP A 186 -9.66 25.72 23.38
CA ASP A 186 -10.61 26.58 22.66
C ASP A 186 -9.84 27.58 21.81
N GLY A 187 -9.93 27.48 20.49
CA GLY A 187 -9.16 28.31 19.56
C GLY A 187 -7.69 27.90 19.45
N ALA A 188 -7.38 26.59 19.45
CA ALA A 188 -6.01 26.13 19.27
C ALA A 188 -5.61 25.99 17.80
N LEU A 189 -4.40 26.45 17.49
CA LEU A 189 -3.79 26.41 16.16
C LEU A 189 -2.51 25.57 16.21
N LEU A 190 -2.51 24.43 15.50
CA LEU A 190 -1.34 23.56 15.31
C LEU A 190 -0.91 23.67 13.85
N THR A 191 0.16 24.42 13.57
CA THR A 191 0.56 24.73 12.19
C THR A 191 2.04 24.51 11.89
N ASP A 192 2.36 23.99 10.71
CA ASP A 192 3.72 23.90 10.19
C ASP A 192 4.72 23.19 11.12
N ASN A 193 4.24 22.29 11.99
CA ASN A 193 5.10 21.51 12.88
C ASN A 193 5.69 20.31 12.14
N LYS A 194 6.89 19.91 12.52
CA LYS A 194 7.60 18.73 12.01
C LYS A 194 7.82 17.74 13.14
N VAL A 195 7.27 16.54 12.98
CA VAL A 195 7.40 15.43 13.92
C VAL A 195 7.93 14.24 13.14
N TYR A 196 9.10 13.74 13.52
CA TYR A 196 9.73 12.59 12.86
C TYR A 196 10.70 11.87 13.79
N ASP A 197 11.06 10.63 13.44
CA ASP A 197 12.10 9.86 14.13
C ASP A 197 11.78 9.70 15.64
N LEU A 198 10.60 9.16 15.94
CA LEU A 198 10.09 8.98 17.31
C LEU A 198 10.61 7.68 17.91
N TYR A 199 10.75 7.63 19.23
CA TYR A 199 11.04 6.38 19.93
C TYR A 199 9.76 5.56 20.15
N GLY A 200 8.70 6.22 20.62
CA GLY A 200 7.49 5.57 21.09
C GLY A 200 7.72 4.65 22.30
N SER A 201 6.71 3.85 22.57
CA SER A 201 6.61 2.96 23.71
C SER A 201 5.76 1.72 23.41
N ALA A 202 5.80 0.77 24.34
CA ALA A 202 4.94 -0.40 24.27
C ALA A 202 3.46 -0.01 24.44
N ALA A 203 2.56 -0.71 23.76
CA ALA A 203 1.12 -0.36 23.75
C ALA A 203 0.45 -0.44 25.14
N TRP A 204 0.98 -1.25 26.05
CA TRP A 204 0.52 -1.29 27.45
C TRP A 204 1.02 -0.12 28.29
N ALA A 205 2.11 0.55 27.87
CA ALA A 205 2.72 1.66 28.58
C ALA A 205 2.03 2.98 28.21
N ASN A 206 1.84 3.21 26.92
CA ASN A 206 1.07 4.33 26.40
C ASN A 206 0.40 3.96 25.08
N HIS A 207 -0.68 4.69 24.77
CA HIS A 207 -1.29 4.64 23.47
C HIS A 207 -0.75 5.82 22.65
N ASP A 208 0.35 5.60 21.94
CA ASP A 208 1.14 6.69 21.35
C ASP A 208 0.41 7.39 20.19
N ASP A 209 0.09 8.67 20.38
CA ASP A 209 -0.62 9.48 19.39
C ASP A 209 0.18 10.76 19.05
N ILE A 210 0.32 11.12 17.76
CA ILE A 210 0.98 12.38 17.38
C ILE A 210 0.12 13.56 17.81
N VAL A 211 -1.18 13.54 17.53
CA VAL A 211 -2.14 14.50 18.10
C VAL A 211 -3.24 13.74 18.80
N GLN A 212 -3.35 13.91 20.11
CA GLN A 212 -4.44 13.36 20.92
C GLN A 212 -5.38 14.48 21.38
N PHE A 213 -6.69 14.28 21.27
CA PHE A 213 -7.68 15.11 21.96
C PHE A 213 -8.76 14.27 22.65
N TRP A 214 -9.22 14.70 23.83
CA TRP A 214 -10.20 13.92 24.60
C TRP A 214 -11.14 14.76 25.46
N GLY A 215 -12.24 14.11 25.86
CA GLY A 215 -13.32 14.63 26.69
C GLY A 215 -13.20 14.51 28.21
N PRO A 216 -12.65 13.42 28.77
CA PRO A 216 -12.59 13.24 30.22
C PRO A 216 -11.75 14.29 30.97
N ASN A 217 -12.24 14.70 32.15
CA ASN A 217 -11.54 15.58 33.12
C ASN A 217 -11.18 16.99 32.61
N ILE A 218 -11.95 17.53 31.66
CA ILE A 218 -11.83 18.90 31.16
C ILE A 218 -12.91 19.81 31.75
N ASN A 219 -12.65 21.12 31.79
CA ASN A 219 -13.59 22.18 32.15
C ASN A 219 -13.94 23.09 30.97
N VAL A 220 -13.12 23.07 29.93
CA VAL A 220 -13.32 23.79 28.65
C VAL A 220 -13.62 22.76 27.55
N PRO A 221 -14.61 22.97 26.66
CA PRO A 221 -14.81 22.09 25.52
C PRO A 221 -13.67 22.23 24.50
N ASN A 222 -13.31 21.15 23.81
CA ASN A 222 -12.46 21.28 22.63
C ASN A 222 -13.28 21.91 21.49
N ARG A 223 -12.92 23.11 21.05
CA ARG A 223 -13.59 23.79 19.93
C ARG A 223 -12.66 24.72 19.17
N ASP A 224 -13.04 25.01 17.93
CA ASP A 224 -12.32 25.93 17.04
C ASP A 224 -10.85 25.52 16.92
N ILE A 225 -10.63 24.23 16.62
CA ILE A 225 -9.30 23.62 16.51
C ILE A 225 -8.89 23.60 15.04
N THR A 226 -7.72 24.13 14.73
CA THR A 226 -7.12 24.06 13.39
C THR A 226 -5.79 23.33 13.44
N ILE A 227 -5.65 22.27 12.64
CA ILE A 227 -4.43 21.49 12.45
C ILE A 227 -4.06 21.57 10.98
N SER A 228 -3.04 22.35 10.62
CA SER A 228 -2.74 22.61 9.22
C SER A 228 -1.25 22.61 8.85
N GLY A 229 -0.90 22.05 7.70
CA GLY A 229 0.45 22.17 7.13
C GLY A 229 1.54 21.40 7.89
N ASN A 230 1.15 20.43 8.75
CA ASN A 230 2.11 19.70 9.56
C ASN A 230 2.68 18.48 8.82
N TYR A 231 3.95 18.17 9.08
CA TYR A 231 4.60 16.92 8.67
C TYR A 231 4.73 16.00 9.89
N PHE A 232 3.98 14.90 9.86
CA PHE A 232 3.92 13.91 10.93
C PHE A 232 4.37 12.56 10.38
N ASN A 233 5.54 12.10 10.81
CA ASN A 233 6.09 10.79 10.48
C ASN A 233 6.45 10.06 11.78
N SER A 234 5.98 8.83 11.96
CA SER A 234 6.23 8.08 13.21
C SER A 234 7.66 7.55 13.35
N GLY A 235 8.44 7.46 12.27
CA GLY A 235 9.69 6.70 12.26
C GLY A 235 9.41 5.20 12.24
N ASP A 236 10.09 4.43 13.08
CA ASP A 236 10.04 2.95 13.08
C ASP A 236 9.22 2.35 14.24
N THR A 237 8.39 3.16 14.90
CA THR A 237 7.49 2.74 15.98
C THR A 237 6.07 3.18 15.67
N GLN A 238 5.10 2.32 15.97
CA GLN A 238 3.69 2.64 15.76
C GLN A 238 3.25 3.84 16.60
N TYR A 239 2.71 4.82 15.90
CA TYR A 239 1.94 5.94 16.44
C TYR A 239 0.60 6.03 15.71
N GLN A 240 -0.44 6.53 16.37
CA GLN A 240 -1.57 7.12 15.67
C GLN A 240 -1.21 8.52 15.16
N GLY A 241 -1.86 8.96 14.09
CA GLY A 241 -1.70 10.30 13.56
C GLY A 241 -2.49 11.32 14.40
N ILE A 242 -3.63 11.78 13.87
CA ILE A 242 -4.52 12.73 14.54
C ILE A 242 -5.73 11.96 15.06
N TYR A 243 -5.81 11.77 16.37
CA TYR A 243 -6.85 10.97 16.99
C TYR A 243 -7.52 11.68 18.18
N GLY A 244 -8.82 11.49 18.29
CA GLY A 244 -9.51 11.84 19.51
C GLY A 244 -11.00 11.58 19.46
N SER A 245 -11.63 11.74 20.61
CA SER A 245 -13.07 11.52 20.75
C SER A 245 -13.72 12.37 21.83
N ASN A 246 -14.92 12.86 21.53
CA ASN A 246 -15.80 13.54 22.49
C ASN A 246 -16.55 12.57 23.44
N VAL A 247 -16.20 11.28 23.48
CA VAL A 247 -16.86 10.35 24.39
C VAL A 247 -16.70 10.78 25.84
N ARG A 248 -17.83 10.86 26.56
CA ARG A 248 -17.88 11.07 28.02
C ARG A 248 -17.36 12.43 28.52
N SER A 249 -17.30 13.46 27.67
CA SER A 249 -16.91 14.81 28.08
C SER A 249 -17.98 15.53 28.91
N GLY A 250 -19.26 15.28 28.62
CA GLY A 250 -20.36 16.13 29.10
C GLY A 250 -20.46 17.49 28.38
N PHE A 251 -19.61 17.74 27.39
CA PHE A 251 -19.54 18.93 26.55
C PHE A 251 -19.77 18.59 25.07
N GLU A 252 -20.16 19.59 24.29
CA GLU A 252 -20.18 19.48 22.82
C GLU A 252 -18.84 19.98 22.27
N PHE A 253 -18.21 19.19 21.40
CA PHE A 253 -17.02 19.60 20.64
C PHE A 253 -17.46 20.11 19.27
N THR A 254 -16.89 21.24 18.84
CA THR A 254 -17.33 21.91 17.62
C THR A 254 -16.19 22.48 16.79
N ASN A 255 -16.35 22.57 15.48
CA ASN A 255 -15.47 23.29 14.55
C ASN A 255 -14.02 22.79 14.58
N PHE A 256 -13.77 21.68 13.90
CA PHE A 256 -12.43 21.15 13.68
C PHE A 256 -12.07 21.30 12.20
N VAL A 257 -10.90 21.87 11.93
CA VAL A 257 -10.31 21.98 10.59
C VAL A 257 -8.98 21.22 10.61
N VAL A 258 -8.88 20.19 9.78
CA VAL A 258 -7.67 19.38 9.59
C VAL A 258 -7.31 19.43 8.11
N GLU A 259 -6.26 20.17 7.75
CA GLU A 259 -5.96 20.41 6.35
C GLU A 259 -4.47 20.46 5.99
N ASN A 260 -4.12 20.12 4.76
CA ASN A 260 -2.75 20.31 4.25
C ASN A 260 -1.66 19.54 5.03
N ASN A 261 -2.02 18.50 5.82
CA ASN A 261 -1.05 17.75 6.62
C ASN A 261 -0.56 16.50 5.87
N LEU A 262 0.74 16.21 5.97
CA LEU A 262 1.32 14.93 5.61
C LEU A 262 1.43 14.06 6.87
N VAL A 263 0.73 12.93 6.90
CA VAL A 263 0.68 11.98 8.03
C VAL A 263 1.13 10.61 7.54
N VAL A 264 2.28 10.15 8.02
CA VAL A 264 2.92 8.88 7.65
C VAL A 264 3.09 8.04 8.91
N VAL A 265 2.17 7.09 9.12
CA VAL A 265 2.06 6.29 10.34
C VAL A 265 1.56 4.89 10.02
N SER A 266 1.74 3.93 10.94
CA SER A 266 1.26 2.54 10.77
C SER A 266 0.22 2.10 11.81
N ALA A 267 -0.75 2.97 12.06
CA ALA A 267 -1.90 2.68 12.90
C ALA A 267 -3.20 3.04 12.18
N HIS A 268 -4.27 2.31 12.49
CA HIS A 268 -5.61 2.56 11.97
C HIS A 268 -6.02 4.04 11.98
N HIS A 269 -5.72 4.75 13.06
CA HIS A 269 -6.11 6.15 13.22
C HIS A 269 -5.08 7.09 12.59
N GLY A 270 -5.08 7.20 11.26
CA GLY A 270 -4.33 8.23 10.54
C GLY A 270 -4.89 9.62 10.82
N ILE A 271 -6.17 9.83 10.50
CA ILE A 271 -6.96 10.99 10.93
C ILE A 271 -8.32 10.50 11.42
N SER A 272 -8.68 10.76 12.66
CA SER A 272 -9.91 10.25 13.27
C SER A 272 -10.51 11.28 14.21
N ILE A 273 -11.49 12.02 13.70
CA ILE A 273 -12.15 13.15 14.41
C ILE A 273 -13.54 12.73 14.88
N ASN A 274 -13.63 12.17 16.09
CA ASN A 274 -14.85 11.50 16.54
C ASN A 274 -15.72 12.33 17.48
N GLY A 275 -17.03 12.37 17.22
CA GLY A 275 -18.02 13.01 18.09
C GLY A 275 -18.02 14.54 18.07
N VAL A 276 -17.67 15.14 16.93
CA VAL A 276 -17.53 16.59 16.74
C VAL A 276 -18.61 17.12 15.79
N ASN A 277 -19.15 18.29 16.08
CA ASN A 277 -20.08 19.00 15.19
C ASN A 277 -19.34 20.07 14.39
N GLY A 278 -19.32 19.94 13.06
CA GLY A 278 -18.55 20.81 12.16
C GLY A 278 -17.12 20.31 12.03
N VAL A 279 -16.89 19.40 11.09
CA VAL A 279 -15.58 18.81 10.81
C VAL A 279 -15.24 19.03 9.35
N LEU A 280 -14.09 19.65 9.08
CA LEU A 280 -13.51 19.77 7.76
C LEU A 280 -12.17 19.03 7.73
N ILE A 281 -12.07 17.99 6.90
CA ILE A 281 -10.83 17.25 6.64
C ILE A 281 -10.52 17.40 5.15
N ARG A 282 -9.50 18.18 4.78
CA ARG A 282 -9.22 18.40 3.35
C ARG A 282 -7.75 18.51 3.00
N ASN A 283 -7.38 18.15 1.77
CA ASN A 283 -6.00 18.28 1.29
C ASN A 283 -4.97 17.61 2.23
N ASN A 284 -5.29 16.51 2.91
CA ASN A 284 -4.31 15.79 3.71
C ASN A 284 -3.75 14.62 2.89
N THR A 285 -2.49 14.30 3.08
CA THR A 285 -1.86 13.07 2.58
C THR A 285 -1.63 12.15 3.77
N VAL A 286 -2.30 11.01 3.83
CA VAL A 286 -2.28 10.04 4.93
C VAL A 286 -1.83 8.69 4.38
N LEU A 287 -0.59 8.31 4.68
CA LEU A 287 0.08 7.15 4.10
C LEU A 287 0.49 6.14 5.17
N ASP A 288 0.44 4.86 4.81
CA ASP A 288 1.05 3.79 5.59
C ASP A 288 2.57 4.01 5.71
N ASN A 289 3.11 3.63 6.86
CA ASN A 289 4.54 3.69 7.12
C ASN A 289 5.08 2.26 7.23
N ALA A 290 5.76 1.81 6.18
CA ALA A 290 6.27 0.44 6.05
C ALA A 290 7.26 0.06 7.16
N ASP A 291 7.92 1.02 7.80
CA ASP A 291 8.92 0.78 8.86
C ASP A 291 8.35 0.80 10.27
N SER A 292 7.12 1.24 10.42
CA SER A 292 6.52 1.51 11.71
C SER A 292 5.74 0.28 12.18
N PHE A 293 6.00 -0.19 13.41
CA PHE A 293 5.36 -1.41 13.92
C PHE A 293 4.91 -1.29 15.37
N ALA A 294 3.84 -2.00 15.70
CA ALA A 294 3.39 -2.21 17.07
C ALA A 294 4.24 -3.30 17.72
N GLN A 295 4.77 -3.02 18.91
CA GLN A 295 5.54 -3.99 19.68
C GLN A 295 5.38 -3.76 21.19
N ASP A 296 5.11 -4.83 21.96
CA ASP A 296 5.03 -4.75 23.43
C ASP A 296 6.36 -5.09 24.12
N TRP A 297 7.25 -5.81 23.44
CA TRP A 297 8.58 -6.23 23.93
C TRP A 297 9.48 -6.65 22.76
N ALA A 298 10.80 -6.50 22.94
CA ALA A 298 11.79 -6.80 21.91
C ALA A 298 11.74 -8.26 21.40
N GLY A 299 11.40 -8.44 20.12
CA GLY A 299 11.35 -9.75 19.45
C GLY A 299 9.95 -10.35 19.32
N GLN A 300 8.91 -9.63 19.74
CA GLN A 300 7.53 -9.96 19.35
C GLN A 300 7.36 -9.83 17.82
N PRO A 301 6.53 -10.67 17.17
CA PRO A 301 6.08 -10.44 15.80
C PRO A 301 5.57 -9.01 15.60
N LEU A 302 6.08 -8.37 14.56
CA LEU A 302 5.73 -7.00 14.17
C LEU A 302 4.30 -6.97 13.63
N GLN A 303 3.53 -5.95 14.02
CA GLN A 303 2.18 -5.72 13.51
C GLN A 303 2.10 -4.32 12.94
N THR A 304 1.53 -4.19 11.74
CA THR A 304 1.25 -2.92 11.08
C THR A 304 -0.23 -2.81 10.75
N HIS A 305 -0.73 -1.59 10.64
CA HIS A 305 -2.09 -1.32 10.19
C HIS A 305 -2.09 -0.13 9.25
N THR A 306 -2.69 -0.31 8.07
CA THR A 306 -2.90 0.79 7.12
C THR A 306 -3.79 1.86 7.75
N PRO A 307 -3.34 3.14 7.76
CA PRO A 307 -4.08 4.23 8.35
C PRO A 307 -5.30 4.62 7.51
N TYR A 308 -6.34 5.11 8.19
CA TYR A 308 -7.53 5.64 7.53
C TYR A 308 -7.94 7.01 8.07
N ILE A 309 -8.81 7.68 7.30
CA ILE A 309 -9.53 8.90 7.64
C ILE A 309 -10.95 8.55 8.09
N SER A 310 -11.38 9.06 9.25
CA SER A 310 -12.72 8.84 9.78
C SER A 310 -13.25 10.00 10.63
N ALA A 311 -14.56 10.03 10.85
CA ALA A 311 -15.24 11.04 11.67
C ALA A 311 -16.43 10.43 12.42
N ASN A 312 -16.20 9.36 13.19
CA ASN A 312 -17.27 8.55 13.75
C ASN A 312 -18.11 9.33 14.76
N GLY A 313 -19.44 9.28 14.61
CA GLY A 313 -20.38 9.99 15.48
C GLY A 313 -20.31 11.52 15.38
N SER A 314 -19.59 12.05 14.39
CA SER A 314 -19.54 13.48 14.07
C SER A 314 -20.73 13.90 13.19
N SER A 315 -20.98 15.20 13.08
CA SER A 315 -22.05 15.78 12.24
C SER A 315 -21.55 17.02 11.52
N ASN A 316 -22.19 17.41 10.41
CA ASN A 316 -21.70 18.48 9.53
C ASN A 316 -20.25 18.23 9.10
N VAL A 317 -20.02 17.05 8.51
CA VAL A 317 -18.69 16.56 8.12
C VAL A 317 -18.46 16.79 6.64
N THR A 318 -17.31 17.36 6.29
CA THR A 318 -16.82 17.51 4.92
C THR A 318 -15.42 16.89 4.83
N VAL A 319 -15.23 15.98 3.89
CA VAL A 319 -13.96 15.27 3.65
C VAL A 319 -13.61 15.40 2.17
N THR A 320 -12.68 16.27 1.79
CA THR A 320 -12.41 16.52 0.36
C THR A 320 -10.93 16.53 0.00
N ASP A 321 -10.60 16.10 -1.21
CA ASP A 321 -9.28 16.31 -1.82
C ASP A 321 -8.13 15.68 -0.99
N ASN A 322 -8.41 14.66 -0.18
CA ASN A 322 -7.39 13.96 0.60
C ASN A 322 -6.82 12.78 -0.20
N VAL A 323 -5.52 12.51 -0.03
CA VAL A 323 -4.89 11.26 -0.44
C VAL A 323 -4.75 10.38 0.81
N GLY A 324 -5.49 9.29 0.90
CA GLY A 324 -5.51 8.38 2.04
C GLY A 324 -6.79 7.56 2.08
N GLN A 325 -6.75 6.40 2.73
CA GLN A 325 -7.89 5.49 2.81
C GLN A 325 -9.03 6.10 3.63
N LEU A 326 -10.23 6.24 3.04
CA LEU A 326 -11.43 6.63 3.78
C LEU A 326 -12.07 5.42 4.45
N LYS A 327 -12.41 5.52 5.74
CA LYS A 327 -13.20 4.48 6.42
C LYS A 327 -14.67 4.84 6.39
N TRP A 328 -15.35 4.57 5.28
CA TRP A 328 -16.78 4.88 5.07
C TRP A 328 -17.70 4.41 6.17
N SER A 329 -17.48 3.20 6.71
CA SER A 329 -18.28 2.67 7.83
C SER A 329 -18.19 3.49 9.13
N LEU A 330 -17.23 4.42 9.22
CA LEU A 330 -16.97 5.32 10.35
C LEU A 330 -17.13 6.80 9.95
N LEU A 331 -17.69 7.08 8.79
CA LEU A 331 -18.17 8.41 8.41
C LEU A 331 -19.69 8.47 8.61
N PRO A 332 -20.27 9.66 8.88
CA PRO A 332 -21.71 9.79 8.99
C PRO A 332 -22.39 9.66 7.61
N ASP A 333 -23.63 9.17 7.59
CA ASP A 333 -24.41 8.95 6.35
C ASP A 333 -24.61 10.24 5.52
N ASP A 334 -24.53 11.41 6.14
CA ASP A 334 -24.70 12.74 5.53
C ASP A 334 -23.37 13.45 5.23
N VAL A 335 -22.24 12.73 5.23
CA VAL A 335 -20.93 13.28 4.90
C VAL A 335 -20.92 13.86 3.48
N VAL A 336 -20.30 15.04 3.33
CA VAL A 336 -19.94 15.58 2.01
C VAL A 336 -18.53 15.12 1.70
N ALA A 337 -18.38 14.15 0.80
CA ALA A 337 -17.09 13.62 0.39
C ALA A 337 -16.89 13.70 -1.13
N SER A 338 -15.75 14.23 -1.58
CA SER A 338 -15.42 14.38 -3.00
C SER A 338 -13.91 14.55 -3.21
N GLY A 339 -13.37 14.08 -4.33
CA GLY A 339 -11.96 14.28 -4.69
C GLY A 339 -10.96 13.54 -3.80
N ASN A 340 -11.40 12.59 -2.98
CA ASN A 340 -10.48 11.79 -2.16
C ASN A 340 -9.95 10.60 -2.97
N LEU A 341 -8.70 10.21 -2.72
CA LEU A 341 -8.03 9.11 -3.39
C LEU A 341 -7.42 8.17 -2.35
N GLY A 342 -7.68 6.86 -2.45
CA GLY A 342 -7.10 5.85 -1.57
C GLY A 342 -5.94 5.09 -2.21
N PRO A 343 -4.68 5.27 -1.75
CA PRO A 343 -3.53 4.52 -2.27
C PRO A 343 -3.59 3.03 -1.96
N HIS A 344 -3.08 2.20 -2.87
CA HIS A 344 -2.96 0.75 -2.71
C HIS A 344 -1.51 0.39 -2.39
N TYR A 345 -1.31 -0.59 -1.50
CA TYR A 345 0.02 -0.92 -0.98
C TYR A 345 0.53 -2.31 -1.40
N THR A 346 -0.35 -3.16 -1.93
CA THR A 346 -0.02 -4.57 -2.22
C THR A 346 -0.05 -4.91 -3.71
N ASP A 347 -1.00 -4.34 -4.45
CA ASP A 347 -1.19 -4.61 -5.87
C ASP A 347 -0.33 -3.64 -6.70
N ARG A 348 0.82 -4.14 -7.20
CA ARG A 348 1.80 -3.35 -7.97
C ARG A 348 1.30 -2.91 -9.34
N GLU A 349 0.34 -3.63 -9.90
CA GLU A 349 -0.24 -3.34 -11.21
C GLU A 349 -1.40 -2.33 -11.12
N ALA A 350 -1.92 -2.09 -9.91
CA ALA A 350 -2.97 -1.10 -9.71
C ALA A 350 -2.49 0.31 -10.09
N THR A 351 -3.33 1.05 -10.82
CA THR A 351 -3.08 2.47 -11.12
C THR A 351 -2.87 3.30 -9.85
N LEU A 352 -3.56 2.94 -8.76
CA LEU A 352 -3.45 3.60 -7.45
C LEU A 352 -2.38 2.98 -6.54
N TYR A 353 -1.52 2.09 -7.05
CA TYR A 353 -0.37 1.60 -6.31
C TYR A 353 0.50 2.76 -5.83
N ILE A 354 0.96 2.69 -4.59
CA ILE A 354 1.63 3.80 -3.91
C ILE A 354 2.85 4.35 -4.69
N ASP A 355 3.62 3.50 -5.36
CA ASP A 355 4.81 3.91 -6.11
C ASP A 355 4.49 4.46 -7.52
N ASN A 356 3.23 4.33 -7.96
CA ASN A 356 2.70 5.03 -9.12
C ASN A 356 2.22 6.45 -8.77
N LEU A 357 1.99 6.73 -7.48
CA LEU A 357 1.46 8.00 -6.98
C LEU A 357 2.57 8.88 -6.40
N PHE A 358 3.54 8.29 -5.74
CA PHE A 358 4.60 8.98 -5.01
C PHE A 358 5.98 8.51 -5.44
N THR A 359 6.99 9.35 -5.21
CA THR A 359 8.37 9.08 -5.59
C THR A 359 8.89 7.76 -5.01
N ALA A 360 8.76 7.54 -3.69
CA ALA A 360 9.27 6.35 -3.02
C ALA A 360 8.56 6.08 -1.68
N ALA A 361 7.23 6.26 -1.63
CA ALA A 361 6.46 6.20 -0.39
C ALA A 361 6.06 4.78 0.04
N GLY A 362 6.07 3.79 -0.86
CA GLY A 362 5.75 2.40 -0.56
C GLY A 362 6.89 1.58 0.03
N GLU A 363 8.09 2.15 0.05
CA GLU A 363 9.32 1.44 0.35
C GLU A 363 9.74 1.61 1.83
N GLY A 364 10.34 0.58 2.44
CA GLY A 364 10.90 0.65 3.79
C GLY A 364 12.24 1.41 3.86
N GLY A 365 12.78 1.55 5.07
CA GLY A 365 14.04 2.24 5.37
C GLY A 365 13.91 3.75 5.64
N PRO A 366 14.98 4.41 6.12
CA PRO A 366 14.92 5.83 6.50
C PRO A 366 14.45 6.75 5.36
N ARG A 367 13.26 7.35 5.54
CA ARG A 367 12.65 8.30 4.61
C ARG A 367 12.67 9.73 5.13
N ASP A 368 12.69 10.67 4.20
CA ASP A 368 12.45 12.09 4.45
C ASP A 368 11.31 12.60 3.55
N ILE A 369 10.99 13.89 3.65
CA ILE A 369 9.85 14.46 2.93
C ILE A 369 9.91 14.23 1.41
N ARG A 370 11.11 14.13 0.82
CA ARG A 370 11.33 13.94 -0.63
C ARG A 370 10.79 12.62 -1.16
N ASP A 371 10.67 11.60 -0.30
CA ASP A 371 10.17 10.27 -0.68
C ASP A 371 8.63 10.23 -0.77
N TYR A 372 7.97 11.26 -0.25
CA TYR A 372 6.51 11.40 -0.25
C TYR A 372 6.05 12.46 -1.26
N MET A 373 6.87 12.78 -2.27
CA MET A 373 6.46 13.71 -3.33
C MET A 373 5.50 13.03 -4.28
N VAL A 374 4.42 13.71 -4.62
CA VAL A 374 3.48 13.28 -5.65
C VAL A 374 4.16 13.34 -7.01
N ILE A 375 4.02 12.28 -7.79
CA ILE A 375 4.50 12.23 -9.17
C ILE A 375 3.55 13.08 -10.04
N PRO A 376 4.05 14.10 -10.77
CA PRO A 376 3.25 14.88 -11.72
C PRO A 376 2.56 14.01 -12.76
N GLY A 377 1.30 14.27 -13.03
CA GLY A 377 0.46 13.48 -13.92
C GLY A 377 -0.04 12.15 -13.34
N SER A 378 0.37 11.76 -12.13
CA SER A 378 -0.24 10.62 -11.42
C SER A 378 -1.68 10.95 -10.98
N ALA A 379 -2.43 9.94 -10.57
CA ALA A 379 -3.78 10.14 -10.04
C ALA A 379 -3.83 11.01 -8.77
N ALA A 380 -2.71 11.12 -8.03
CA ALA A 380 -2.60 11.97 -6.86
C ALA A 380 -2.23 13.43 -7.19
N ASP A 381 -1.92 13.76 -8.46
CA ASP A 381 -1.51 15.10 -8.86
C ASP A 381 -2.61 16.13 -8.60
N GLY A 382 -2.24 17.19 -7.88
CA GLY A 382 -3.15 18.24 -7.42
C GLY A 382 -4.05 17.87 -6.23
N LEU A 383 -3.92 16.68 -5.65
CA LEU A 383 -4.63 16.23 -4.45
C LEU A 383 -3.71 16.16 -3.22
N GLY A 384 -4.30 16.06 -2.03
CA GLY A 384 -3.56 15.85 -0.79
C GLY A 384 -2.79 17.07 -0.30
N ALA A 385 -1.79 16.82 0.54
CA ALA A 385 -1.02 17.85 1.23
C ALA A 385 -0.14 18.64 0.23
N PRO A 386 -0.28 19.97 0.13
CA PRO A 386 0.52 20.78 -0.78
C PRO A 386 2.02 20.61 -0.61
N MET A 387 2.49 20.30 0.60
CA MET A 387 3.91 20.07 0.85
C MET A 387 4.49 18.85 0.10
N THR A 388 3.63 17.97 -0.41
CA THR A 388 4.00 16.82 -1.26
C THR A 388 4.03 17.15 -2.75
N TRP A 389 3.63 18.35 -3.16
CA TRP A 389 3.63 18.74 -4.56
C TRP A 389 5.03 19.20 -4.98
N GLU A 390 5.45 18.80 -6.18
CA GLU A 390 6.76 19.12 -6.76
C GLU A 390 7.10 20.61 -6.69
N ALA A 391 6.13 21.50 -6.94
CA ALA A 391 6.31 22.95 -6.89
C ALA A 391 6.76 23.50 -5.51
N ASN A 392 6.65 22.70 -4.45
CA ASN A 392 7.04 23.07 -3.08
C ASN A 392 8.36 22.41 -2.64
N LEU A 393 9.05 21.69 -3.53
CA LEU A 393 10.41 21.26 -3.30
C LEU A 393 11.35 22.49 -3.25
N PRO A 394 12.40 22.46 -2.41
CA PRO A 394 13.46 23.46 -2.48
C PRO A 394 14.05 23.51 -3.91
N GLU A 395 14.22 24.72 -4.47
CA GLU A 395 14.90 24.89 -5.77
C GLU A 395 16.26 24.16 -5.76
N GLY A 396 16.41 23.17 -6.65
CA GLY A 396 17.70 22.53 -6.94
C GLY A 396 18.03 21.25 -6.16
N ILE A 397 17.07 20.39 -5.84
CA ILE A 397 17.39 19.04 -5.35
C ILE A 397 17.35 18.02 -6.47
N ALA A 398 18.44 17.26 -6.54
CA ALA A 398 18.83 16.40 -7.63
C ALA A 398 19.10 14.95 -7.17
N ALA A 399 18.70 14.55 -5.96
CA ALA A 399 18.91 13.18 -5.48
C ALA A 399 17.66 12.62 -4.80
N ILE A 400 16.78 11.98 -5.57
CA ILE A 400 15.67 11.16 -5.07
C ILE A 400 15.82 9.81 -5.74
N ILE A 401 15.93 8.76 -4.93
CA ILE A 401 16.03 7.39 -5.43
C ILE A 401 14.60 6.93 -5.68
N ARG A 402 14.28 6.64 -6.94
CA ARG A 402 13.16 5.76 -7.26
C ARG A 402 13.74 4.40 -7.61
N HIS A 403 13.06 3.35 -7.21
CA HIS A 403 13.32 2.06 -7.82
C HIS A 403 12.07 1.37 -8.32
N ALA A 404 12.22 0.64 -9.40
CA ALA A 404 11.28 -0.38 -9.79
C ALA A 404 12.00 -1.71 -9.64
N PRO A 405 11.44 -2.70 -8.94
CA PRO A 405 11.91 -4.07 -9.11
C PRO A 405 11.81 -4.38 -10.59
N ASP A 406 12.90 -4.85 -11.19
CA ASP A 406 12.81 -5.42 -12.52
C ASP A 406 12.01 -6.70 -12.37
N GLY A 407 10.73 -6.70 -12.79
CA GLY A 407 9.85 -7.87 -12.73
C GLY A 407 10.41 -9.11 -13.43
N ARG A 408 11.59 -8.99 -14.08
CA ARG A 408 12.32 -10.03 -14.80
C ARG A 408 13.40 -10.72 -13.96
N GLN A 409 13.93 -10.11 -12.90
CA GLN A 409 14.93 -10.70 -11.97
C GLN A 409 14.85 -10.07 -10.57
N SER A 410 14.53 -10.86 -9.55
CA SER A 410 14.27 -10.43 -8.16
C SER A 410 15.46 -9.76 -7.46
N GLN A 411 16.69 -9.96 -7.98
CA GLN A 411 17.91 -9.34 -7.47
C GLN A 411 18.42 -8.16 -8.31
N THR A 412 17.73 -7.80 -9.38
CA THR A 412 18.04 -6.61 -10.18
C THR A 412 17.09 -5.49 -9.80
N ILE A 413 17.65 -4.38 -9.34
CA ILE A 413 16.90 -3.17 -9.02
C ILE A 413 17.27 -2.08 -10.02
N HIS A 414 16.25 -1.46 -10.58
CA HIS A 414 16.39 -0.30 -11.45
C HIS A 414 16.35 0.98 -10.61
N PHE A 415 17.47 1.69 -10.47
CA PHE A 415 17.56 2.94 -9.71
C PHE A 415 17.56 4.16 -10.62
N MET A 416 16.72 5.14 -10.28
CA MET A 416 16.60 6.41 -11.00
C MET A 416 16.75 7.59 -10.04
N ALA A 417 17.43 8.64 -10.50
CA ALA A 417 17.36 9.97 -9.92
C ALA A 417 16.09 10.65 -10.46
N TYR A 418 15.12 10.94 -9.60
CA TYR A 418 13.90 11.64 -10.00
C TYR A 418 14.20 13.05 -10.52
N ASP A 419 13.49 13.47 -11.58
CA ASP A 419 13.62 14.77 -12.28
C ASP A 419 15.08 15.19 -12.52
N ALA A 420 15.88 14.27 -13.04
CA ALA A 420 17.30 14.49 -13.24
C ALA A 420 17.59 15.67 -14.20
N ASP A 421 18.34 16.66 -13.73
CA ASP A 421 18.87 17.76 -14.53
C ASP A 421 20.06 17.25 -15.38
N PRO A 422 19.96 17.30 -16.71
CA PRO A 422 21.02 16.82 -17.60
C PRO A 422 22.33 17.63 -17.51
N SER A 423 22.36 18.75 -16.78
CA SER A 423 23.57 19.52 -16.49
C SER A 423 24.36 19.04 -15.27
N LEU A 424 23.79 18.15 -14.45
CA LEU A 424 24.40 17.61 -13.24
C LEU A 424 24.99 16.20 -13.48
N THR A 425 25.88 15.77 -12.58
CA THR A 425 26.45 14.42 -12.55
C THR A 425 25.91 13.65 -11.35
N TYR A 426 25.58 12.38 -11.54
CA TYR A 426 24.95 11.50 -10.56
C TYR A 426 25.86 10.31 -10.30
N ARG A 427 26.14 10.02 -9.04
CA ARG A 427 26.99 8.89 -8.63
C ARG A 427 26.28 8.03 -7.60
N TRP A 428 26.18 6.74 -7.90
CA TRP A 428 25.61 5.72 -7.04
C TRP A 428 26.73 4.98 -6.30
N SER A 429 26.50 4.66 -5.02
CA SER A 429 27.39 3.87 -4.20
C SER A 429 26.60 2.84 -3.40
N PHE A 430 27.10 1.61 -3.37
CA PHE A 430 26.39 0.46 -2.78
C PHE A 430 27.15 -0.16 -1.60
N SER A 431 26.45 -0.87 -0.73
CA SER A 431 27.02 -1.59 0.42
C SER A 431 28.05 -2.66 0.05
N ASP A 432 27.98 -3.21 -1.16
CA ASP A 432 28.97 -4.17 -1.70
C ASP A 432 30.28 -3.50 -2.17
N GLY A 433 30.33 -2.16 -2.16
CA GLY A 433 31.46 -1.35 -2.60
C GLY A 433 31.46 -1.01 -4.09
N SER A 434 30.45 -1.45 -4.85
CA SER A 434 30.29 -1.07 -6.25
C SER A 434 29.82 0.40 -6.39
N HIS A 435 30.14 0.99 -7.54
CA HIS A 435 29.80 2.36 -7.87
C HIS A 435 29.36 2.46 -9.33
N TYR A 436 28.39 3.34 -9.59
CA TYR A 436 27.88 3.62 -10.93
C TYR A 436 27.74 5.12 -11.13
N GLU A 437 27.75 5.56 -12.39
CA GLU A 437 27.52 6.95 -12.78
C GLU A 437 26.35 7.00 -13.77
N GLY A 438 25.51 8.04 -13.67
CA GLY A 438 24.33 8.21 -14.50
C GLY A 438 23.08 8.52 -13.69
N SER A 439 22.11 9.19 -14.31
CA SER A 439 20.80 9.49 -13.69
C SER A 439 19.90 8.26 -13.55
N GLU A 440 20.24 7.16 -14.22
CA GLU A 440 19.49 5.92 -14.28
C GLU A 440 20.48 4.75 -14.40
N ILE A 441 20.32 3.71 -13.58
CA ILE A 441 21.20 2.54 -13.56
C ILE A 441 20.42 1.26 -13.20
N TRP A 442 20.89 0.11 -13.69
CA TRP A 442 20.42 -1.21 -13.23
C TRP A 442 21.51 -1.84 -12.39
N LYS A 443 21.16 -2.27 -11.17
CA LYS A 443 22.08 -2.92 -10.25
C LYS A 443 21.60 -4.33 -9.94
N LEU A 444 22.40 -5.32 -10.35
CA LEU A 444 22.26 -6.70 -9.90
C LEU A 444 23.00 -6.89 -8.56
N PHE A 445 22.28 -7.37 -7.56
CA PHE A 445 22.85 -7.74 -6.27
C PHE A 445 23.17 -9.24 -6.25
N ALA A 446 24.27 -9.62 -5.59
CA ALA A 446 24.65 -11.03 -5.44
C ALA A 446 24.04 -11.69 -4.19
N VAL A 447 23.52 -10.87 -3.27
CA VAL A 447 23.02 -11.28 -1.96
C VAL A 447 21.72 -10.55 -1.69
N ALA A 448 20.70 -11.31 -1.31
CA ALA A 448 19.40 -10.79 -0.87
C ALA A 448 19.47 -10.11 0.50
N GLY A 449 18.40 -9.37 0.85
CA GLY A 449 18.25 -8.64 2.09
C GLY A 449 18.61 -7.16 1.95
N PRO A 450 18.70 -6.44 3.08
CA PRO A 450 18.83 -4.99 3.09
C PRO A 450 20.20 -4.54 2.54
N GLN A 451 20.16 -3.69 1.53
CA GLN A 451 21.33 -3.07 0.89
C GLN A 451 21.30 -1.56 1.08
N THR A 452 22.44 -0.96 1.39
CA THR A 452 22.54 0.50 1.48
C THR A 452 22.86 1.07 0.11
N VAL A 453 22.07 2.03 -0.34
CA VAL A 453 22.26 2.74 -1.61
C VAL A 453 22.42 4.22 -1.32
N THR A 454 23.46 4.84 -1.87
CA THR A 454 23.69 6.28 -1.77
C THR A 454 23.75 6.88 -3.17
N LEU A 455 22.98 7.94 -3.39
CA LEU A 455 23.03 8.78 -4.58
C LEU A 455 23.63 10.15 -4.21
N ASP A 456 24.80 10.44 -4.78
CA ASP A 456 25.47 11.74 -4.70
C ASP A 456 25.26 12.52 -5.99
N THR A 457 24.90 13.81 -5.88
CA THR A 457 24.71 14.68 -7.05
C THR A 457 25.68 15.84 -7.07
N TYR A 458 26.26 16.11 -8.25
CA TYR A 458 27.34 17.08 -8.43
C TYR A 458 27.05 18.10 -9.54
N ASP A 459 27.45 19.35 -9.32
CA ASP A 459 27.68 20.35 -10.37
C ASP A 459 29.21 20.50 -10.56
N GLY A 460 29.73 19.89 -11.63
CA GLY A 460 31.17 19.71 -11.80
C GLY A 460 31.78 18.90 -10.65
N ASP A 461 32.69 19.50 -9.90
CA ASP A 461 33.35 18.86 -8.73
C ASP A 461 32.64 19.16 -7.39
N LEU A 462 31.58 19.99 -7.40
CA LEU A 462 30.87 20.39 -6.18
C LEU A 462 29.73 19.40 -5.89
N LEU A 463 29.81 18.69 -4.77
CA LEU A 463 28.68 17.93 -4.23
C LEU A 463 27.56 18.89 -3.84
N LEU A 464 26.43 18.80 -4.53
CA LEU A 464 25.24 19.59 -4.26
C LEU A 464 24.37 18.93 -3.20
N ASP A 465 24.12 17.63 -3.34
CA ASP A 465 23.26 16.86 -2.44
C ASP A 465 23.68 15.38 -2.39
N SER A 466 23.26 14.70 -1.33
CA SER A 466 23.47 13.28 -1.11
C SER A 466 22.26 12.68 -0.42
N THR A 467 21.77 11.55 -0.91
CA THR A 467 20.69 10.80 -0.28
C THR A 467 21.10 9.34 -0.10
N THR A 468 20.72 8.75 1.02
CA THR A 468 21.00 7.34 1.34
C THR A 468 19.70 6.64 1.71
N ARG A 469 19.46 5.47 1.14
CA ARG A 469 18.31 4.60 1.40
C ARG A 469 18.78 3.17 1.73
N ILE A 470 17.89 2.41 2.37
CA ILE A 470 18.05 0.97 2.57
C ILE A 470 17.01 0.30 1.70
N GLU A 471 17.47 -0.56 0.80
CA GLU A 471 16.63 -1.26 -0.18
C GLU A 471 16.63 -2.76 0.13
N ASP A 472 15.46 -3.35 0.26
CA ASP A 472 15.32 -4.79 0.48
C ASP A 472 15.37 -5.54 -0.84
N VAL A 473 16.50 -6.22 -1.09
CA VAL A 473 16.69 -7.04 -2.28
C VAL A 473 16.09 -8.42 -2.05
N TYR A 474 15.18 -8.86 -2.92
CA TYR A 474 14.54 -10.16 -2.80
C TYR A 474 15.48 -11.33 -3.14
N SER A 475 15.14 -12.54 -2.67
CA SER A 475 15.91 -13.73 -3.02
C SER A 475 15.66 -14.13 -4.46
N ALA A 476 16.72 -14.43 -5.21
CA ALA A 476 16.61 -15.09 -6.52
C ALA A 476 16.24 -16.58 -6.40
N ILE A 477 16.23 -17.13 -5.17
CA ILE A 477 15.75 -18.49 -4.88
C ILE A 477 14.25 -18.39 -4.60
N LEU A 478 13.44 -18.90 -5.52
CA LEU A 478 11.98 -18.85 -5.45
C LEU A 478 11.40 -20.02 -4.66
N LEU A 479 12.06 -21.18 -4.68
CA LEU A 479 11.64 -22.38 -3.98
C LEU A 479 12.86 -23.22 -3.60
N ASP A 480 12.87 -23.76 -2.39
CA ASP A 480 13.92 -24.69 -1.93
C ASP A 480 13.34 -25.74 -0.98
N VAL A 481 13.20 -26.99 -1.44
CA VAL A 481 12.62 -28.09 -0.68
C VAL A 481 13.51 -29.33 -0.76
N ASP A 482 14.14 -29.67 0.37
CA ASP A 482 15.01 -30.84 0.55
C ASP A 482 14.34 -32.00 1.32
N PHE A 483 13.10 -31.79 1.77
CA PHE A 483 12.29 -32.72 2.56
C PHE A 483 12.86 -33.20 3.91
N GLU A 484 14.06 -32.78 4.33
CA GLU A 484 14.68 -33.20 5.60
C GLU A 484 13.92 -32.66 6.81
N GLY A 485 13.36 -31.46 6.66
CA GLY A 485 12.45 -30.82 7.62
C GLY A 485 10.97 -31.16 7.42
N GLY A 486 10.64 -31.97 6.41
CA GLY A 486 9.28 -32.15 5.90
C GLY A 486 9.00 -31.34 4.63
N ILE A 487 7.73 -31.25 4.23
CA ILE A 487 7.30 -30.47 3.07
C ILE A 487 7.23 -28.99 3.48
N VAL A 488 8.38 -28.32 3.46
CA VAL A 488 8.54 -26.91 3.87
C VAL A 488 9.48 -26.24 2.87
N ASP A 489 9.15 -25.00 2.48
CA ASP A 489 10.04 -24.15 1.67
C ASP A 489 11.09 -23.46 2.56
N ALA A 490 12.36 -23.59 2.19
CA ALA A 490 13.52 -22.99 2.84
C ALA A 490 14.08 -21.78 2.09
N SER A 491 13.46 -21.35 0.99
CA SER A 491 13.97 -20.28 0.11
C SER A 491 13.94 -18.88 0.75
N GLY A 492 13.04 -18.68 1.73
CA GLY A 492 12.73 -17.37 2.29
C GLY A 492 11.60 -16.62 1.56
N SER A 493 11.10 -17.17 0.45
CA SER A 493 9.99 -16.60 -0.36
C SER A 493 8.60 -16.96 0.17
N GLU A 494 8.54 -17.62 1.34
CA GLU A 494 7.32 -18.08 2.02
C GLU A 494 6.36 -18.89 1.11
N THR A 495 6.92 -19.65 0.17
CA THR A 495 6.12 -20.36 -0.84
C THR A 495 5.17 -21.36 -0.21
N LEU A 496 3.88 -21.25 -0.55
CA LEU A 496 2.88 -22.21 -0.07
C LEU A 496 3.03 -23.55 -0.80
N VAL A 497 3.57 -24.54 -0.09
CA VAL A 497 3.82 -25.90 -0.59
C VAL A 497 3.01 -26.95 0.17
N GLY A 498 2.70 -28.07 -0.49
CA GLY A 498 1.92 -29.14 0.12
C GLY A 498 1.97 -30.47 -0.60
N GLY A 499 1.41 -31.51 0.04
CA GLY A 499 1.18 -32.82 -0.56
C GLY A 499 -0.31 -33.02 -0.88
N LYS A 500 -0.60 -33.65 -2.03
CA LYS A 500 -1.94 -34.01 -2.48
C LYS A 500 -2.07 -35.52 -2.60
N ASN A 501 -3.20 -36.05 -2.13
CA ASN A 501 -3.53 -37.49 -2.06
C ASN A 501 -2.64 -38.34 -1.12
N GLY A 502 -1.72 -37.69 -0.40
CA GLY A 502 -1.00 -38.28 0.74
C GLY A 502 0.37 -38.88 0.39
N PRO A 503 1.25 -38.14 -0.30
CA PRO A 503 2.61 -38.61 -0.59
C PRO A 503 3.35 -38.90 0.72
N GLN A 504 4.22 -39.90 0.70
CA GLN A 504 4.92 -40.35 1.90
C GLN A 504 6.37 -39.87 1.91
N LEU A 505 6.83 -39.32 3.03
CA LEU A 505 8.26 -39.08 3.25
C LEU A 505 8.94 -40.38 3.67
N LEU A 506 10.02 -40.74 2.99
CA LEU A 506 10.79 -41.95 3.27
C LEU A 506 12.26 -41.62 3.47
N THR A 507 12.88 -42.23 4.47
CA THR A 507 14.33 -42.22 4.63
C THR A 507 14.98 -43.20 3.64
N VAL A 508 15.88 -42.70 2.78
CA VAL A 508 16.57 -43.44 1.73
C VAL A 508 18.06 -43.51 2.07
N ALA A 509 18.59 -44.71 2.32
CA ALA A 509 19.97 -44.91 2.80
C ALA A 509 21.09 -44.55 1.78
N GLN A 510 20.71 -44.30 0.52
CA GLN A 510 21.56 -43.83 -0.58
C GLN A 510 20.69 -42.85 -1.40
N GLY A 511 20.41 -41.68 -0.82
CA GLY A 511 19.76 -40.58 -1.49
C GLY A 511 20.66 -39.92 -2.54
N PRO A 512 20.20 -38.85 -3.20
CA PRO A 512 20.96 -38.15 -4.24
C PRO A 512 22.34 -37.68 -3.78
N SER A 513 22.52 -37.39 -2.49
CA SER A 513 23.81 -36.98 -1.91
C SER A 513 24.83 -38.12 -1.77
N GLY A 514 24.42 -39.37 -2.06
CA GLY A 514 25.18 -40.58 -1.73
C GLY A 514 25.15 -40.94 -0.23
N SER A 515 24.33 -40.22 0.54
CA SER A 515 24.16 -40.37 1.98
C SER A 515 22.73 -40.81 2.34
N THR A 516 22.35 -40.73 3.61
CA THR A 516 20.97 -41.03 4.01
C THR A 516 20.17 -39.73 3.96
N ASP A 517 19.22 -39.68 3.02
CA ASP A 517 18.39 -38.49 2.76
C ASP A 517 16.90 -38.84 2.96
N THR A 518 16.05 -37.84 3.16
CA THR A 518 14.60 -37.96 3.23
C THR A 518 14.00 -37.57 1.89
N ALA A 519 13.37 -38.50 1.19
CA ALA A 519 12.77 -38.24 -0.13
C ALA A 519 11.25 -38.35 -0.08
N LEU A 520 10.58 -37.58 -0.94
CA LEU A 520 9.15 -37.69 -1.19
C LEU A 520 8.87 -38.87 -2.12
N ASN A 521 8.13 -39.86 -1.64
CA ASN A 521 7.74 -41.03 -2.42
C ASN A 521 6.32 -40.85 -2.98
N LEU A 522 6.25 -40.73 -4.31
CA LEU A 522 5.00 -40.57 -5.06
C LEU A 522 4.49 -41.92 -5.57
N GLN A 523 3.22 -42.19 -5.30
CA GLN A 523 2.40 -43.19 -6.00
C GLN A 523 1.56 -42.52 -7.08
N TRP A 524 0.71 -43.31 -7.75
CA TRP A 524 0.09 -42.99 -9.03
C TRP A 524 -0.87 -41.80 -8.94
N ASP A 525 -1.49 -41.58 -7.79
CA ASP A 525 -2.37 -40.44 -7.52
C ASP A 525 -1.74 -39.38 -6.61
N ASP A 526 -0.49 -39.56 -6.16
CA ASP A 526 0.19 -38.59 -5.28
C ASP A 526 0.77 -37.40 -6.04
N ALA A 527 0.80 -36.22 -5.41
CA ALA A 527 1.55 -35.07 -5.92
C ALA A 527 2.15 -34.21 -4.80
N PHE A 528 3.29 -33.58 -5.10
CA PHE A 528 3.75 -32.36 -4.46
C PHE A 528 3.16 -31.16 -5.20
N VAL A 529 2.74 -30.14 -4.46
CA VAL A 529 1.99 -29.01 -4.99
C VAL A 529 2.63 -27.72 -4.50
N ILE A 530 2.97 -26.84 -5.44
CA ILE A 530 3.20 -25.43 -5.20
C ILE A 530 1.88 -24.74 -5.51
N GLN A 531 1.29 -24.11 -4.50
CA GLN A 531 -0.04 -23.53 -4.63
C GLN A 531 -0.03 -22.36 -5.63
N ARG A 532 -1.14 -22.16 -6.32
CA ARG A 532 -1.30 -21.05 -7.29
C ARG A 532 -1.22 -19.65 -6.68
N ASP A 533 -1.38 -19.52 -5.37
CA ASP A 533 -1.39 -18.24 -4.64
C ASP A 533 0.03 -17.62 -4.50
N ASN A 534 1.04 -18.20 -5.17
CA ASN A 534 2.39 -17.66 -5.19
C ASN A 534 2.56 -16.75 -6.41
N ASP A 535 2.65 -15.44 -6.17
CA ASP A 535 2.66 -14.40 -7.22
C ASP A 535 3.87 -14.49 -8.17
N PHE A 536 5.01 -15.03 -7.72
CA PHE A 536 6.21 -15.19 -8.56
C PHE A 536 6.04 -16.20 -9.71
N MET A 537 5.01 -17.05 -9.65
CA MET A 537 4.73 -18.04 -10.70
C MET A 537 4.05 -17.43 -11.93
N GLN A 538 3.74 -16.13 -11.88
CA GLN A 538 3.07 -15.39 -12.94
C GLN A 538 4.11 -14.64 -13.79
N ASN A 539 3.87 -14.51 -15.09
CA ASN A 539 4.64 -13.65 -16.01
C ASN A 539 6.16 -13.92 -16.07
N MET A 540 6.59 -15.15 -15.80
CA MET A 540 8.01 -15.50 -15.88
C MET A 540 8.47 -15.62 -17.34
N ASP A 541 9.38 -14.74 -17.75
CA ASP A 541 10.10 -14.82 -19.03
C ASP A 541 11.45 -15.54 -18.89
N ALA A 542 11.93 -15.80 -17.66
CA ALA A 542 13.10 -16.64 -17.40
C ALA A 542 13.07 -17.31 -16.01
N PHE A 543 13.57 -18.55 -15.91
CA PHE A 543 13.77 -19.27 -14.65
C PHE A 543 14.61 -20.54 -14.83
N SER A 544 15.06 -21.14 -13.74
CA SER A 544 15.54 -22.52 -13.72
C SER A 544 14.93 -23.32 -12.58
N LEU A 545 14.47 -24.53 -12.87
CA LEU A 545 13.92 -25.49 -11.92
C LEU A 545 14.75 -26.78 -11.98
N ALA A 546 15.17 -27.30 -10.83
CA ALA A 546 15.77 -28.62 -10.71
C ALA A 546 15.07 -29.46 -9.65
N LEU A 547 15.10 -30.77 -9.85
CA LEU A 547 14.72 -31.76 -8.85
C LEU A 547 15.53 -33.05 -9.08
N ASP A 548 15.81 -33.76 -8.00
CA ASP A 548 16.37 -35.11 -8.06
C ASP A 548 15.23 -36.12 -8.13
N LEU A 549 15.27 -37.01 -9.11
CA LEU A 549 14.22 -38.00 -9.37
C LEU A 549 14.81 -39.40 -9.49
N ARG A 550 14.15 -40.36 -8.84
CA ARG A 550 14.44 -41.78 -8.98
C ARG A 550 13.18 -42.56 -9.27
N ARG A 551 13.18 -43.38 -10.32
CA ARG A 551 12.05 -44.25 -10.66
C ARG A 551 11.96 -45.42 -9.69
N THR A 552 10.73 -45.76 -9.28
CA THR A 552 10.47 -46.96 -8.46
C THR A 552 9.89 -48.13 -9.27
N ASP A 553 9.35 -47.85 -10.46
CA ASP A 553 8.86 -48.85 -11.42
C ASP A 553 9.27 -48.48 -12.86
N LEU A 554 10.01 -49.37 -13.52
CA LEU A 554 10.47 -49.18 -14.90
C LEU A 554 9.40 -49.51 -15.95
N SER A 555 8.37 -50.25 -15.57
CA SER A 555 7.33 -50.74 -16.48
C SER A 555 6.25 -49.72 -16.83
N GLN A 556 6.27 -48.57 -16.16
CA GLN A 556 5.26 -47.52 -16.30
C GLN A 556 5.91 -46.17 -16.62
N GLY A 557 5.26 -45.41 -17.50
CA GLY A 557 5.46 -43.97 -17.67
C GLY A 557 4.42 -43.20 -16.86
N GLY A 558 4.52 -41.88 -16.82
CA GLY A 558 3.61 -41.07 -16.02
C GLY A 558 3.91 -39.58 -16.11
N PHE A 559 3.03 -38.76 -15.53
CA PHE A 559 3.23 -37.33 -15.40
C PHE A 559 4.31 -37.03 -14.36
N ILE A 560 5.23 -36.13 -14.68
CA ILE A 560 6.30 -35.70 -13.78
C ILE A 560 5.96 -34.35 -13.17
N LEU A 561 5.75 -33.32 -13.99
CA LEU A 561 5.45 -31.98 -13.50
C LEU A 561 4.68 -31.12 -14.49
N GLY A 562 4.03 -30.07 -13.98
CA GLY A 562 3.47 -28.99 -14.78
C GLY A 562 2.27 -28.28 -14.15
N THR A 563 1.83 -27.21 -14.84
CA THR A 563 0.65 -26.37 -14.52
C THR A 563 -0.47 -26.50 -15.55
N GLY A 564 -0.20 -27.23 -16.65
CA GLY A 564 -1.16 -27.81 -17.60
C GLY A 564 -1.44 -27.12 -18.90
N HIS A 565 -1.28 -25.82 -18.93
CA HIS A 565 -1.37 -25.06 -20.16
C HIS A 565 -0.10 -24.28 -20.45
N SER A 566 0.74 -24.10 -19.44
CA SER A 566 2.04 -23.45 -19.56
C SER A 566 3.14 -24.46 -19.82
N ILE A 567 3.52 -25.28 -18.83
CA ILE A 567 4.51 -26.35 -18.97
C ILE A 567 3.94 -27.70 -18.54
N GLU A 568 4.25 -28.77 -19.27
CA GLU A 568 3.96 -30.16 -18.91
C GLU A 568 5.11 -31.09 -19.29
N VAL A 569 5.48 -32.00 -18.39
CA VAL A 569 6.52 -33.02 -18.62
C VAL A 569 5.99 -34.41 -18.31
N TYR A 570 6.11 -35.32 -19.28
CA TYR A 570 5.66 -36.71 -19.19
C TYR A 570 6.80 -37.68 -19.51
N LEU A 571 6.92 -38.77 -18.73
CA LEU A 571 7.75 -39.91 -19.12
C LEU A 571 6.95 -40.89 -19.99
N GLN A 572 7.46 -41.15 -21.19
CA GLN A 572 6.90 -42.14 -22.11
C GLN A 572 7.40 -43.56 -21.78
N ALA A 573 6.67 -44.59 -22.23
CA ALA A 573 7.01 -45.99 -21.99
C ALA A 573 8.36 -46.44 -22.58
N ASN A 574 8.94 -45.69 -23.52
CA ASN A 574 10.26 -45.94 -24.10
C ASN A 574 11.39 -45.20 -23.34
N GLY A 575 11.09 -44.57 -22.20
CA GLY A 575 12.05 -43.81 -21.40
C GLY A 575 12.34 -42.39 -21.91
N ALA A 576 11.65 -41.92 -22.95
CA ALA A 576 11.78 -40.53 -23.42
C ALA A 576 10.89 -39.60 -22.59
N LEU A 577 11.36 -38.38 -22.34
CA LEU A 577 10.56 -37.29 -21.80
C LEU A 577 9.83 -36.60 -22.95
N SER A 578 8.52 -36.40 -22.83
CA SER A 578 7.72 -35.51 -23.67
C SER A 578 7.51 -34.20 -22.91
N ILE A 579 7.91 -33.10 -23.52
CA ILE A 579 7.82 -31.77 -22.91
C ILE A 579 6.93 -30.90 -23.78
N MET A 580 5.96 -30.25 -23.16
CA MET A 580 5.15 -29.20 -23.75
C MET A 580 5.40 -27.91 -22.99
N ALA A 581 5.63 -26.82 -23.70
CA ALA A 581 5.68 -25.50 -23.12
C ALA A 581 4.92 -24.51 -24.03
N ALA A 582 4.34 -23.47 -23.44
CA ALA A 582 3.51 -22.52 -24.15
C ALA A 582 3.71 -21.09 -23.66
N THR A 583 3.77 -20.17 -24.61
CA THR A 583 3.82 -18.72 -24.39
C THR A 583 2.70 -18.06 -25.19
N GLU A 584 2.35 -16.83 -24.87
CA GLU A 584 1.38 -16.06 -25.68
C GLU A 584 1.87 -15.90 -27.12
N ALA A 585 3.16 -15.59 -27.28
CA ALA A 585 3.78 -15.34 -28.57
C ALA A 585 3.85 -16.58 -29.48
N ASP A 586 4.11 -17.76 -28.90
CA ASP A 586 4.40 -18.97 -29.66
C ASP A 586 3.30 -20.05 -29.60
N GLY A 587 2.32 -19.88 -28.71
CA GLY A 587 1.35 -20.92 -28.37
C GLY A 587 2.02 -22.20 -27.84
N LYS A 588 1.30 -23.32 -27.88
CA LYS A 588 1.81 -24.61 -27.36
C LYS A 588 2.82 -25.23 -28.32
N LYS A 589 4.06 -25.44 -27.86
CA LYS A 589 5.09 -26.22 -28.58
C LYS A 589 5.51 -27.45 -27.79
N TRP A 590 6.02 -28.44 -28.53
CA TRP A 590 6.38 -29.75 -28.00
C TRP A 590 7.79 -30.14 -28.41
N THR A 591 8.52 -30.79 -27.50
CA THR A 591 9.79 -31.47 -27.78
C THR A 591 9.83 -32.82 -27.08
N SER A 592 10.82 -33.65 -27.40
CA SER A 592 11.04 -34.90 -26.68
C SER A 592 12.53 -35.24 -26.63
N THR A 593 12.95 -35.86 -25.54
CA THR A 593 14.30 -36.41 -25.42
C THR A 593 14.45 -37.69 -26.25
N ALA A 594 15.69 -38.18 -26.38
CA ALA A 594 15.92 -39.51 -26.95
C ALA A 594 15.19 -40.60 -26.13
N PRO A 595 14.80 -41.73 -26.77
CA PRO A 595 14.42 -42.92 -26.03
C PRO A 595 15.50 -43.27 -25.00
N THR A 596 15.09 -43.91 -23.91
CA THR A 596 15.96 -44.31 -22.79
C THR A 596 16.66 -43.17 -22.05
N ALA A 597 16.13 -41.94 -22.07
CA ALA A 597 16.68 -40.82 -21.31
C ALA A 597 16.55 -41.02 -19.78
N LEU A 598 15.49 -41.69 -19.33
CA LEU A 598 15.29 -42.13 -17.94
C LEU A 598 14.77 -43.59 -17.95
N ASP A 599 15.64 -44.58 -18.15
CA ASP A 599 15.26 -46.00 -18.25
C ASP A 599 15.77 -46.91 -17.11
N ASP A 600 16.32 -46.32 -16.05
CA ASP A 600 16.81 -47.05 -14.88
C ASP A 600 16.21 -46.54 -13.55
N THR A 601 16.69 -47.11 -12.45
CA THR A 601 16.25 -46.82 -11.08
C THR A 601 17.33 -46.11 -10.26
N GLU A 602 18.29 -45.47 -10.92
CA GLU A 602 19.26 -44.60 -10.26
C GLU A 602 18.64 -43.22 -10.01
N TRP A 603 19.31 -42.42 -9.17
CA TRP A 603 18.96 -41.02 -8.99
C TRP A 603 19.49 -40.22 -10.17
N HIS A 604 18.63 -39.40 -10.75
CA HIS A 604 19.00 -38.44 -11.77
C HIS A 604 18.60 -37.05 -11.35
N ARG A 605 19.44 -36.07 -11.65
CA ARG A 605 19.04 -34.67 -11.59
C ARG A 605 18.37 -34.30 -12.89
N ILE A 606 17.16 -33.77 -12.81
CA ILE A 606 16.44 -33.24 -13.98
C ILE A 606 16.32 -31.73 -13.78
N SER A 607 16.81 -30.96 -14.74
CA SER A 607 16.68 -29.50 -14.73
C SER A 607 16.01 -28.96 -15.98
N PHE A 608 15.30 -27.85 -15.79
CA PHE A 608 14.57 -27.09 -16.78
C PHE A 608 15.03 -25.64 -16.66
N SER A 609 15.67 -25.11 -17.69
CA SER A 609 16.11 -23.71 -17.73
C SER A 609 15.39 -23.01 -18.88
N TYR A 610 14.62 -21.99 -18.58
CA TYR A 610 13.86 -21.20 -19.53
C TYR A 610 14.45 -19.79 -19.66
N ASP A 611 14.67 -19.32 -20.88
CA ASP A 611 14.89 -17.91 -21.21
C ASP A 611 14.14 -17.54 -22.50
N GLY A 612 13.01 -16.85 -22.34
CA GLY A 612 12.17 -16.36 -23.42
C GLY A 612 12.61 -15.01 -23.98
N ARG A 613 13.60 -14.34 -23.38
CA ARG A 613 13.99 -12.96 -23.70
C ARG A 613 14.91 -12.89 -24.93
N ASP A 614 15.77 -13.89 -25.10
CA ASP A 614 16.69 -13.98 -26.24
C ASP A 614 16.26 -15.04 -27.30
N GLY A 615 15.16 -15.74 -27.03
CA GLY A 615 14.60 -16.80 -27.88
C GLY A 615 15.33 -18.14 -27.78
N SER A 616 16.22 -18.33 -26.80
CA SER A 616 16.83 -19.63 -26.51
C SER A 616 15.80 -20.65 -25.98
N GLY A 617 14.75 -20.18 -25.31
CA GLY A 617 13.58 -20.96 -24.91
C GLY A 617 13.87 -21.91 -23.75
N LEU A 618 13.28 -23.10 -23.79
CA LEU A 618 13.39 -24.08 -22.71
C LEU A 618 14.47 -25.13 -23.00
N VAL A 619 15.46 -25.25 -22.12
CA VAL A 619 16.52 -26.27 -22.14
C VAL A 619 16.27 -27.29 -21.03
N ILE A 620 16.39 -28.58 -21.36
CA ILE A 620 16.20 -29.70 -20.43
C ILE A 620 17.52 -30.45 -20.28
N ARG A 621 17.96 -30.64 -19.04
CA ARG A 621 19.15 -31.43 -18.71
C ARG A 621 18.81 -32.63 -17.84
N ILE A 622 19.59 -33.69 -18.03
CA ILE A 622 19.64 -34.84 -17.14
C ILE A 622 21.11 -35.04 -16.75
N ASP A 623 21.39 -35.01 -15.46
CA ASP A 623 22.74 -35.11 -14.89
C ASP A 623 23.73 -34.14 -15.57
N ASP A 624 23.35 -32.86 -15.63
CA ASP A 624 24.09 -31.75 -16.25
C ASP A 624 24.28 -31.83 -17.77
N SER A 625 23.78 -32.89 -18.42
CA SER A 625 23.82 -33.02 -19.89
C SER A 625 22.54 -32.48 -20.52
N GLU A 626 22.64 -31.55 -21.46
CA GLU A 626 21.50 -31.15 -22.31
C GLU A 626 20.98 -32.36 -23.10
N VAL A 627 19.70 -32.69 -22.91
CA VAL A 627 19.03 -33.83 -23.56
C VAL A 627 17.92 -33.42 -24.50
N ALA A 628 17.39 -32.20 -24.36
CA ALA A 628 16.44 -31.58 -25.26
C ALA A 628 16.44 -30.06 -25.10
N SER A 629 16.01 -29.36 -26.14
CA SER A 629 15.71 -27.94 -26.11
C SER A 629 14.44 -27.65 -26.93
N LEU A 630 13.79 -26.54 -26.62
CA LEU A 630 12.54 -26.08 -27.22
C LEU A 630 12.57 -24.56 -27.38
N PRO A 631 12.85 -24.05 -28.60
CA PRO A 631 12.87 -22.61 -28.87
C PRO A 631 11.49 -21.98 -28.67
N LEU A 632 11.44 -21.01 -27.77
CA LEU A 632 10.26 -20.27 -27.32
C LEU A 632 10.69 -18.84 -26.96
N THR A 633 9.76 -17.90 -27.08
CA THR A 633 9.95 -16.47 -26.81
C THR A 633 8.80 -15.94 -25.96
N GLY A 634 9.09 -14.90 -25.18
CA GLY A 634 8.12 -14.21 -24.33
C GLY A 634 7.86 -14.92 -23.00
N GLU A 635 6.82 -14.48 -22.30
CA GLU A 635 6.43 -15.03 -21.01
C GLU A 635 5.70 -16.37 -21.18
N LEU A 636 5.95 -17.30 -20.26
CA LEU A 636 5.15 -18.51 -20.18
C LEU A 636 3.67 -18.16 -19.93
N LEU A 637 2.76 -18.86 -20.61
CA LEU A 637 1.32 -18.62 -20.46
C LEU A 637 0.93 -18.69 -18.98
N PHE A 638 0.26 -17.65 -18.49
CA PHE A 638 -0.34 -17.68 -17.16
C PHE A 638 -1.45 -18.74 -17.10
N VAL A 639 -1.48 -19.49 -16.01
CA VAL A 639 -2.54 -20.47 -15.74
C VAL A 639 -2.87 -20.39 -14.26
N ASN A 640 -4.12 -20.05 -13.92
CA ASN A 640 -4.59 -20.01 -12.54
C ASN A 640 -4.77 -21.43 -11.95
N ARG A 641 -3.66 -22.16 -11.82
CA ARG A 641 -3.60 -23.56 -11.37
C ARG A 641 -2.31 -23.85 -10.64
N ASP A 642 -2.38 -24.74 -9.66
CA ASP A 642 -1.20 -25.17 -8.92
C ASP A 642 -0.14 -25.78 -9.85
N PHE A 643 1.13 -25.53 -9.53
CA PHE A 643 2.23 -26.26 -10.13
C PHE A 643 2.40 -27.59 -9.38
N THR A 644 2.20 -28.69 -10.10
CA THR A 644 2.26 -30.03 -9.51
C THR A 644 3.52 -30.74 -9.95
N ILE A 645 4.16 -31.45 -9.02
CA ILE A 645 5.14 -32.50 -9.30
C ILE A 645 4.51 -33.83 -8.84
N GLY A 646 4.15 -34.70 -9.77
CA GLY A 646 3.30 -35.86 -9.54
C GLY A 646 1.94 -35.74 -10.23
N SER A 647 0.91 -36.40 -9.70
CA SER A 647 -0.39 -36.57 -10.35
C SER A 647 -1.11 -35.25 -10.61
N ARG A 648 -1.90 -35.22 -11.69
CA ARG A 648 -2.72 -34.05 -12.02
C ARG A 648 -4.01 -34.43 -12.74
N TYR A 649 -5.14 -34.08 -12.13
CA TYR A 649 -6.49 -34.39 -12.61
C TYR A 649 -6.68 -35.88 -12.93
N ASN A 650 -6.75 -36.22 -14.23
CA ASN A 650 -6.94 -37.55 -14.78
C ASN A 650 -5.62 -38.18 -15.28
N ARG A 651 -4.47 -37.58 -14.96
CA ARG A 651 -3.16 -38.08 -15.34
C ARG A 651 -2.43 -38.62 -14.12
N ASP A 652 -2.10 -39.90 -14.19
CA ASP A 652 -1.37 -40.60 -13.15
C ASP A 652 0.07 -40.08 -13.08
N ALA A 653 0.56 -39.89 -11.85
CA ALA A 653 1.95 -39.60 -11.56
C ALA A 653 2.86 -40.73 -12.05
N LEU A 654 4.11 -40.39 -12.37
CA LEU A 654 5.18 -41.36 -12.43
C LEU A 654 5.48 -41.89 -11.02
N PRO A 655 5.41 -43.20 -10.74
CA PRO A 655 5.84 -43.73 -9.45
C PRO A 655 7.35 -43.51 -9.22
N SER A 656 7.69 -42.55 -8.35
CA SER A 656 9.07 -42.08 -8.16
C SER A 656 9.34 -41.64 -6.73
N GLN A 657 10.63 -41.53 -6.41
CA GLN A 657 11.15 -40.79 -5.27
C GLN A 657 11.68 -39.45 -5.78
N ILE A 658 11.38 -38.36 -5.08
CA ILE A 658 11.75 -36.99 -5.44
C ILE A 658 12.44 -36.32 -4.27
N ASP A 659 13.47 -35.55 -4.56
CA ASP A 659 14.27 -34.82 -3.56
C ASP A 659 14.87 -33.53 -4.16
N ASN A 660 15.41 -32.64 -3.33
CA ASN A 660 16.14 -31.42 -3.69
C ASN A 660 15.47 -30.56 -4.77
N ILE A 661 14.19 -30.23 -4.59
CA ILE A 661 13.47 -29.34 -5.52
C ILE A 661 13.97 -27.92 -5.28
N ARG A 662 14.52 -27.28 -6.31
CA ARG A 662 14.92 -25.88 -6.25
C ARG A 662 14.53 -25.12 -7.50
N MET A 663 13.99 -23.92 -7.30
CA MET A 663 13.66 -22.98 -8.37
C MET A 663 14.35 -21.64 -8.15
N VAL A 664 14.92 -21.09 -9.22
CA VAL A 664 15.54 -19.76 -9.27
C VAL A 664 14.97 -18.96 -10.44
N ASP A 665 14.99 -17.64 -10.34
CA ASP A 665 14.40 -16.72 -11.32
C ASP A 665 15.35 -16.32 -12.47
N TYR A 666 16.45 -17.05 -12.65
CA TYR A 666 17.39 -16.83 -13.74
C TYR A 666 17.69 -18.14 -14.49
N PRO A 667 18.00 -18.06 -15.79
CA PRO A 667 18.37 -19.22 -16.58
C PRO A 667 19.78 -19.70 -16.21
N THR A 668 20.02 -21.00 -16.29
CA THR A 668 21.32 -21.60 -15.99
C THR A 668 21.89 -22.41 -17.14
N SER A 669 23.22 -22.41 -17.19
CA SER A 669 23.99 -23.15 -18.18
C SER A 669 24.28 -24.59 -17.77
N ASN A 670 24.25 -24.86 -16.46
CA ASN A 670 24.56 -26.13 -15.82
C ASN A 670 23.71 -26.30 -14.53
N ASP A 671 23.59 -27.53 -14.05
CA ASP A 671 22.75 -27.87 -12.88
C ASP A 671 23.30 -27.28 -11.57
N SER A 672 24.62 -27.08 -11.48
CA SER A 672 25.26 -26.59 -10.26
C SER A 672 24.98 -25.10 -9.99
N ASP A 673 24.74 -24.32 -11.04
CA ASP A 673 24.40 -22.89 -10.97
C ASP A 673 23.08 -22.64 -10.22
N ILE A 674 22.13 -23.58 -10.30
CA ILE A 674 20.83 -23.51 -9.59
C ILE A 674 21.04 -23.54 -8.07
N TYR A 675 22.08 -24.25 -7.62
CA TYR A 675 22.39 -24.39 -6.19
C TYR A 675 23.48 -23.42 -5.70
N ASN A 676 24.08 -22.62 -6.60
CA ASN A 676 25.18 -21.70 -6.30
C ASN A 676 24.87 -20.25 -6.74
N THR A 677 23.68 -19.77 -6.37
CA THR A 677 23.13 -18.48 -6.77
C THR A 677 24.07 -17.30 -6.58
N ALA A 678 24.67 -17.16 -5.40
CA ALA A 678 25.57 -16.04 -5.12
C ALA A 678 26.77 -15.96 -6.09
N ALA A 679 27.33 -17.11 -6.50
CA ALA A 679 28.45 -17.14 -7.44
C ALA A 679 28.02 -16.78 -8.87
N VAL A 680 26.86 -17.28 -9.30
CA VAL A 680 26.29 -16.96 -10.62
C VAL A 680 26.03 -15.46 -10.73
N LEU A 681 25.31 -14.89 -9.77
CA LEU A 681 24.94 -13.48 -9.80
C LEU A 681 26.16 -12.55 -9.64
N SER A 682 27.16 -12.94 -8.84
CA SER A 682 28.45 -12.23 -8.80
C SER A 682 29.15 -12.22 -10.16
N SER A 683 29.14 -13.34 -10.88
CA SER A 683 29.78 -13.44 -12.20
C SER A 683 29.06 -12.65 -13.30
N LEU A 684 27.74 -12.48 -13.17
CA LEU A 684 26.95 -11.64 -14.06
C LEU A 684 27.20 -10.15 -13.81
N ASN A 685 27.37 -9.75 -12.55
CA ASN A 685 27.68 -8.38 -12.14
C ASN A 685 29.09 -7.92 -12.59
N ASP A 686 30.07 -8.83 -12.71
CA ASP A 686 31.41 -8.51 -13.25
C ASP A 686 31.39 -8.25 -14.78
N LEU A 687 30.39 -8.76 -15.50
CA LEU A 687 30.28 -8.57 -16.96
C LEU A 687 29.69 -7.20 -17.35
N THR A 688 28.95 -6.56 -16.44
CA THR A 688 28.36 -5.23 -16.64
C THR A 688 29.34 -4.08 -16.35
N GLU A 689 30.43 -4.32 -15.62
CA GLU A 689 31.46 -3.30 -15.36
C GLU A 689 32.37 -2.99 -16.57
N GLU A 690 32.46 -3.88 -17.57
CA GLU A 690 33.36 -3.70 -18.74
C GLU A 690 32.70 -3.09 -20.00
N GLY A 691 31.42 -2.68 -19.96
CA GLY A 691 30.79 -2.09 -21.15
C GLY A 691 29.49 -1.35 -20.89
N GLY A 692 29.57 -0.05 -20.66
CA GLY A 692 28.44 0.86 -20.88
C GLY A 692 28.10 0.90 -22.37
N ASP A 693 27.04 0.20 -22.77
CA ASP A 693 26.32 0.48 -24.01
C ASP A 693 24.91 0.93 -23.63
N ASP A 694 24.70 2.25 -23.74
CA ASP A 694 23.45 2.99 -23.60
C ASP A 694 22.44 2.56 -24.68
N THR A 695 21.94 1.33 -24.63
CA THR A 695 20.82 0.92 -25.48
C THR A 695 19.57 0.73 -24.63
N PRO A 696 18.63 1.70 -24.65
CA PRO A 696 17.33 1.48 -24.05
C PRO A 696 16.61 0.36 -24.83
N PRO A 697 15.78 -0.46 -24.18
CA PRO A 697 14.87 -1.34 -24.91
C PRO A 697 13.98 -0.49 -25.82
N PRO A 698 13.57 -1.01 -26.99
CA PRO A 698 12.85 -0.21 -27.97
C PRO A 698 11.53 0.31 -27.40
N ASP A 699 11.44 1.64 -27.35
CA ASP A 699 10.24 2.46 -27.19
C ASP A 699 9.10 1.95 -28.10
N ASN A 700 8.16 1.21 -27.52
CA ASN A 700 6.83 0.99 -28.07
C ASN A 700 5.99 2.23 -27.80
N GLY A 701 6.29 3.28 -28.57
CA GLY A 701 5.68 4.59 -28.52
C GLY A 701 4.16 4.52 -28.40
N ASN A 702 3.66 4.94 -27.23
CA ASN A 702 2.25 5.10 -26.98
C ASN A 702 1.81 6.45 -27.58
N GLY A 703 1.21 6.37 -28.77
CA GLY A 703 0.88 7.55 -29.57
C GLY A 703 -0.27 7.30 -30.54
N GLY A 704 -1.49 7.17 -30.01
CA GLY A 704 -2.71 7.60 -30.69
C GLY A 704 -3.56 6.54 -31.42
N THR A 705 -4.86 6.61 -31.09
CA THR A 705 -6.08 6.03 -31.70
C THR A 705 -6.48 4.59 -31.33
N PRO A 706 -7.79 4.30 -31.12
CA PRO A 706 -8.26 3.04 -30.56
C PRO A 706 -7.97 1.88 -31.51
N GLU A 707 -7.37 0.80 -30.99
CA GLU A 707 -7.07 -0.40 -31.75
C GLU A 707 -8.36 -1.18 -32.04
N ASN A 708 -8.60 -1.46 -33.33
CA ASN A 708 -9.51 -2.53 -33.74
C ASN A 708 -8.91 -3.88 -33.29
N GLY A 709 -9.60 -4.64 -32.45
CA GLY A 709 -9.27 -6.05 -32.16
C GLY A 709 -9.10 -6.46 -30.70
N LYS A 710 -9.68 -5.71 -29.74
CA LYS A 710 -9.69 -6.05 -28.30
C LYS A 710 -11.13 -6.20 -27.79
N MET A 711 -11.36 -7.10 -26.83
CA MET A 711 -12.63 -7.25 -26.11
C MET A 711 -12.97 -5.95 -25.37
N LEU A 712 -14.26 -5.67 -25.14
CA LEU A 712 -14.68 -4.46 -24.44
C LEU A 712 -14.08 -4.35 -23.03
N HIS A 713 -13.94 -5.48 -22.33
CA HIS A 713 -13.26 -5.48 -21.03
C HIS A 713 -11.77 -5.12 -21.16
N GLU A 714 -11.05 -5.58 -22.19
CA GLU A 714 -9.62 -5.27 -22.38
C GLU A 714 -9.41 -3.78 -22.66
N VAL A 715 -10.35 -3.14 -23.36
CA VAL A 715 -10.29 -1.71 -23.66
C VAL A 715 -10.61 -0.88 -22.42
N LEU A 716 -11.64 -1.24 -21.66
CA LEU A 716 -12.10 -0.45 -20.52
C LEU A 716 -11.28 -0.70 -19.25
N VAL A 717 -10.74 -1.91 -19.04
CA VAL A 717 -9.83 -2.22 -17.94
C VAL A 717 -8.45 -1.60 -18.16
N ALA A 718 -8.02 -1.42 -19.42
CA ALA A 718 -6.74 -0.80 -19.73
C ALA A 718 -6.75 0.74 -19.67
N ASP A 719 -7.91 1.39 -19.57
CA ASP A 719 -8.01 2.84 -19.43
C ASP A 719 -7.98 3.24 -17.94
N PRO A 720 -6.88 3.86 -17.44
CA PRO A 720 -6.75 4.20 -16.03
C PRO A 720 -7.71 5.30 -15.57
N ALA A 721 -8.40 5.99 -16.48
CA ALA A 721 -9.44 6.96 -16.15
C ALA A 721 -10.81 6.32 -15.88
N ILE A 722 -10.95 5.01 -16.12
CA ILE A 722 -12.20 4.27 -16.01
C ILE A 722 -12.06 3.23 -14.90
N TYR A 723 -13.00 3.22 -13.97
CA TYR A 723 -13.18 2.10 -13.07
C TYR A 723 -13.92 0.98 -13.79
N ALA A 724 -13.24 -0.12 -14.06
CA ALA A 724 -13.83 -1.32 -14.66
C ALA A 724 -13.56 -2.57 -13.81
N SER A 725 -14.53 -3.48 -13.74
CA SER A 725 -14.44 -4.76 -13.05
C SER A 725 -15.01 -5.87 -13.92
N TRP A 726 -14.19 -6.87 -14.24
CA TRP A 726 -14.57 -8.00 -15.06
C TRP A 726 -14.49 -9.33 -14.31
N PHE A 727 -15.44 -10.21 -14.61
CA PHE A 727 -15.63 -11.52 -14.00
C PHE A 727 -15.87 -12.54 -15.11
N ASP A 728 -14.88 -13.42 -15.28
CA ASP A 728 -15.04 -14.71 -15.94
C ASP A 728 -15.38 -15.74 -14.85
N PHE A 729 -16.44 -16.52 -15.05
CA PHE A 729 -16.91 -17.49 -14.05
C PHE A 729 -16.17 -18.83 -14.15
N GLU A 730 -15.26 -19.00 -15.12
CA GLU A 730 -14.38 -20.16 -15.30
C GLU A 730 -13.44 -20.40 -14.11
N GLY A 731 -13.76 -21.43 -13.31
CA GLY A 731 -12.84 -21.95 -12.29
C GLY A 731 -12.72 -21.11 -11.01
N SER A 732 -13.85 -20.97 -10.31
CA SER A 732 -14.01 -20.26 -9.02
C SER A 732 -13.67 -18.78 -9.06
N LEU A 733 -14.71 -17.95 -9.25
CA LEU A 733 -14.82 -16.50 -8.94
C LEU A 733 -13.46 -15.79 -8.73
N SER A 734 -12.62 -15.75 -9.77
CA SER A 734 -11.44 -14.89 -9.80
C SER A 734 -11.78 -13.66 -10.62
N SER A 735 -11.80 -12.50 -9.98
CA SER A 735 -11.92 -11.21 -10.64
C SER A 735 -10.60 -10.82 -11.30
N SER A 736 -10.60 -10.35 -12.55
CA SER A 736 -9.64 -9.31 -12.95
C SER A 736 -10.34 -7.97 -12.79
N ALA A 737 -10.44 -7.52 -11.55
CA ALA A 737 -11.09 -6.24 -11.23
C ALA A 737 -10.04 -5.13 -11.22
N GLY A 738 -10.39 -3.95 -11.71
CA GLY A 738 -9.88 -2.72 -11.12
C GLY A 738 -10.09 -2.78 -9.60
N ALA A 739 -9.01 -2.56 -8.86
CA ALA A 739 -8.91 -2.97 -7.47
C ALA A 739 -10.04 -2.40 -6.57
N GLY A 740 -10.71 -3.28 -5.82
CA GLY A 740 -11.77 -2.94 -4.85
C GLY A 740 -13.05 -3.76 -4.95
N THR A 741 -13.29 -4.50 -6.04
CA THR A 741 -14.52 -5.30 -6.17
C THR A 741 -14.36 -6.67 -5.51
N THR A 742 -15.17 -6.94 -4.49
CA THR A 742 -15.38 -8.31 -3.99
C THR A 742 -16.81 -8.77 -4.31
N LEU A 743 -16.99 -10.06 -4.62
CA LEU A 743 -18.30 -10.67 -4.64
C LEU A 743 -18.69 -11.07 -3.21
N GLU A 744 -19.68 -10.40 -2.62
CA GLU A 744 -19.94 -10.48 -1.17
C GLU A 744 -20.91 -11.59 -0.75
N GLU A 745 -21.84 -12.01 -1.62
CA GLU A 745 -22.88 -12.95 -1.23
C GLU A 745 -23.35 -13.83 -2.39
N TRP A 746 -23.37 -15.13 -2.14
CA TRP A 746 -23.76 -16.16 -3.11
C TRP A 746 -24.89 -17.03 -2.59
N LYS A 747 -25.99 -17.09 -3.34
CA LYS A 747 -27.13 -17.97 -3.08
C LYS A 747 -27.61 -18.56 -4.41
N SER A 748 -26.92 -19.55 -4.99
CA SER A 748 -27.48 -20.34 -6.09
C SER A 748 -27.57 -21.82 -5.72
N THR A 749 -28.43 -22.57 -6.41
CA THR A 749 -28.66 -24.01 -6.16
C THR A 749 -27.74 -24.93 -6.98
N GLN A 750 -27.01 -24.41 -7.98
CA GLN A 750 -26.02 -25.13 -8.80
C GLN A 750 -24.84 -24.22 -9.12
N ALA A 751 -23.62 -24.72 -8.92
CA ALA A 751 -22.48 -23.84 -8.67
C ALA A 751 -21.79 -23.27 -9.91
N THR A 752 -21.81 -23.99 -11.02
CA THR A 752 -21.11 -23.71 -12.28
C THR A 752 -21.44 -24.89 -13.19
N TYR A 753 -21.63 -24.65 -14.48
CA TYR A 753 -21.59 -25.73 -15.47
C TYR A 753 -20.13 -26.12 -15.77
N ASP A 754 -19.91 -27.26 -16.44
CA ASP A 754 -18.56 -27.72 -16.83
C ASP A 754 -17.84 -26.73 -17.78
N ASP A 755 -18.56 -25.73 -18.30
CA ASP A 755 -18.12 -24.64 -19.19
C ASP A 755 -17.89 -23.31 -18.45
N GLY A 756 -17.72 -23.33 -17.13
CA GLY A 756 -17.40 -22.15 -16.32
C GLY A 756 -18.54 -21.17 -16.06
N SER A 757 -19.59 -21.19 -16.87
CA SER A 757 -20.69 -20.22 -16.76
C SER A 757 -21.47 -20.31 -15.44
N LEU A 758 -21.98 -19.17 -14.98
CA LEU A 758 -22.80 -19.04 -13.79
C LEU A 758 -24.27 -19.43 -14.10
N ALA A 759 -24.73 -20.51 -13.49
CA ALA A 759 -26.09 -21.02 -13.65
C ALA A 759 -27.11 -20.36 -12.70
N PHE A 760 -28.28 -20.00 -13.24
CA PHE A 760 -29.49 -19.63 -12.52
C PHE A 760 -30.61 -20.59 -12.92
N GLY A 761 -31.30 -21.20 -11.95
CA GLY A 761 -32.31 -22.24 -12.21
C GLY A 761 -33.75 -21.73 -12.09
N GLY A 762 -33.99 -20.43 -12.31
CA GLY A 762 -35.30 -19.80 -12.12
C GLY A 762 -35.77 -19.71 -10.65
N GLY A 763 -34.86 -19.97 -9.69
CA GLY A 763 -35.18 -20.09 -8.27
C GLY A 763 -35.51 -18.76 -7.59
N TRP A 764 -36.20 -18.84 -6.45
CA TRP A 764 -36.47 -17.65 -5.64
C TRP A 764 -35.21 -17.23 -4.88
N LYS A 765 -34.80 -15.97 -5.05
CA LYS A 765 -33.62 -15.35 -4.41
C LYS A 765 -32.27 -15.91 -4.87
N GLU A 766 -32.18 -16.33 -6.13
CA GLU A 766 -30.90 -16.72 -6.71
C GLU A 766 -30.14 -15.50 -7.25
N SER A 767 -28.98 -15.20 -6.66
CA SER A 767 -28.16 -14.06 -7.07
C SER A 767 -26.67 -14.19 -6.77
N VAL A 768 -25.85 -13.49 -7.56
CA VAL A 768 -24.47 -13.09 -7.25
C VAL A 768 -24.44 -11.57 -7.09
N ARG A 769 -23.70 -11.06 -6.10
CA ARG A 769 -23.70 -9.64 -5.73
C ARG A 769 -22.30 -9.03 -5.83
N LEU A 770 -22.18 -7.88 -6.51
CA LEU A 770 -21.03 -6.98 -6.41
C LEU A 770 -21.05 -6.22 -5.07
N SER A 771 -19.87 -6.03 -4.47
CA SER A 771 -19.70 -5.31 -3.20
C SER A 771 -20.41 -3.96 -3.23
N ARG A 772 -21.08 -3.62 -2.13
CA ARG A 772 -21.70 -2.28 -1.98
C ARG A 772 -20.70 -1.19 -1.68
N ASP A 773 -19.52 -1.55 -1.20
CA ASP A 773 -18.53 -0.59 -0.73
C ASP A 773 -17.75 0.03 -1.92
N ILE A 774 -18.10 -0.33 -3.16
CA ILE A 774 -17.55 0.25 -4.39
C ILE A 774 -18.14 1.63 -4.61
N GLU A 775 -17.34 2.68 -4.39
CA GLU A 775 -17.76 4.08 -4.51
C GLU A 775 -18.32 4.41 -5.91
N GLN A 776 -17.71 3.84 -6.95
CA GLN A 776 -18.02 4.06 -8.36
C GLN A 776 -19.39 3.50 -8.79
N THR A 777 -20.09 2.80 -7.90
CA THR A 777 -21.46 2.31 -8.15
C THR A 777 -22.54 3.29 -7.66
N HIS A 778 -22.17 4.43 -7.07
CA HIS A 778 -23.09 5.40 -6.48
C HIS A 778 -23.06 6.74 -7.20
N GLN A 779 -24.21 7.40 -7.33
CA GLN A 779 -24.33 8.72 -7.96
C GLN A 779 -23.68 8.79 -9.36
N MET A 780 -23.78 7.71 -10.13
CA MET A 780 -23.17 7.59 -11.45
C MET A 780 -23.86 8.53 -12.45
N ASP A 781 -23.09 9.30 -13.20
CA ASP A 781 -23.53 10.04 -14.39
C ASP A 781 -23.31 9.27 -15.69
N ALA A 782 -22.49 8.22 -15.71
CA ALA A 782 -22.38 7.24 -16.78
C ALA A 782 -22.00 5.85 -16.22
N PHE A 783 -22.38 4.78 -16.92
CA PHE A 783 -21.88 3.42 -16.63
C PHE A 783 -22.13 2.47 -17.79
N THR A 784 -21.42 1.33 -17.81
CA THR A 784 -21.63 0.22 -18.74
C THR A 784 -21.66 -1.11 -18.00
N LEU A 785 -22.63 -1.96 -18.35
CA LEU A 785 -22.69 -3.37 -18.00
C LEU A 785 -22.56 -4.19 -19.27
N ALA A 786 -21.65 -5.16 -19.33
CA ALA A 786 -21.57 -6.10 -20.44
C ALA A 786 -21.50 -7.54 -19.90
N TRP A 787 -22.14 -8.50 -20.56
CA TRP A 787 -22.11 -9.90 -20.15
C TRP A 787 -22.52 -10.80 -21.32
N THR A 788 -22.20 -12.08 -21.24
CA THR A 788 -22.78 -13.09 -22.13
C THR A 788 -23.88 -13.85 -21.39
N MET A 789 -24.96 -14.21 -22.07
CA MET A 789 -26.01 -15.02 -21.46
C MET A 789 -26.69 -15.97 -22.44
N ALA A 790 -27.20 -17.07 -21.89
CA ALA A 790 -28.04 -18.05 -22.57
C ALA A 790 -29.24 -18.42 -21.68
N ILE A 791 -30.34 -18.89 -22.26
CA ILE A 791 -31.49 -19.42 -21.50
C ILE A 791 -31.54 -20.95 -21.56
N GLU A 792 -32.09 -21.58 -20.52
CA GLU A 792 -32.30 -23.03 -20.51
C GLU A 792 -33.60 -23.42 -21.21
N GLN A 793 -33.49 -24.03 -22.41
CA GLN A 793 -34.65 -24.38 -23.25
C GLN A 793 -35.55 -25.49 -22.66
N ASP A 794 -35.02 -26.33 -21.77
CA ASP A 794 -35.75 -27.46 -21.19
C ASP A 794 -36.50 -27.12 -19.87
N SER A 795 -36.42 -25.87 -19.41
CA SER A 795 -36.98 -25.39 -18.13
C SER A 795 -38.51 -25.21 -18.13
N GLY A 796 -39.10 -24.96 -19.30
CA GLY A 796 -40.55 -24.76 -19.50
C GLY A 796 -41.08 -23.35 -19.22
N ASP A 797 -40.35 -22.51 -18.46
CA ASP A 797 -40.51 -21.05 -18.37
C ASP A 797 -39.19 -20.42 -17.89
N ALA A 798 -38.41 -19.83 -18.80
CA ALA A 798 -37.12 -19.22 -18.51
C ALA A 798 -37.23 -17.78 -17.96
N SER A 799 -38.44 -17.26 -17.75
CA SER A 799 -38.66 -15.86 -17.35
C SER A 799 -38.15 -15.54 -15.95
N GLY A 800 -37.46 -14.42 -15.78
CA GLY A 800 -37.00 -13.96 -14.47
C GLY A 800 -36.07 -12.75 -14.49
N MET A 801 -35.62 -12.33 -13.31
CA MET A 801 -34.70 -11.20 -13.18
C MET A 801 -33.27 -11.60 -13.59
N VAL A 802 -32.65 -10.81 -14.47
CA VAL A 802 -31.28 -10.99 -14.95
C VAL A 802 -30.32 -10.06 -14.22
N ILE A 803 -30.69 -8.78 -14.07
CA ILE A 803 -29.92 -7.79 -13.32
C ILE A 803 -30.87 -7.03 -12.39
N GLU A 804 -30.48 -6.92 -11.13
CA GLU A 804 -31.19 -6.12 -10.14
C GLU A 804 -30.20 -5.20 -9.41
N PHE A 805 -30.32 -3.90 -9.67
CA PHE A 805 -29.56 -2.89 -8.96
C PHE A 805 -30.54 -1.97 -8.21
N PRO A 806 -30.78 -2.22 -6.91
CA PRO A 806 -31.84 -1.54 -6.16
C PRO A 806 -31.74 -0.01 -6.22
N ARG A 807 -32.85 0.64 -6.61
CA ARG A 807 -32.98 2.11 -6.82
C ARG A 807 -32.11 2.70 -7.94
N VAL A 808 -31.44 1.86 -8.72
CA VAL A 808 -30.65 2.27 -9.87
C VAL A 808 -31.28 1.72 -11.13
N MET A 809 -31.35 0.39 -11.28
CA MET A 809 -31.89 -0.24 -12.48
C MET A 809 -32.37 -1.67 -12.27
N SER A 810 -33.17 -2.17 -13.22
CA SER A 810 -33.51 -3.59 -13.30
C SER A 810 -33.64 -4.06 -14.74
N LEU A 811 -33.32 -5.34 -14.96
CA LEU A 811 -33.50 -6.03 -16.23
C LEU A 811 -34.15 -7.40 -15.98
N PHE A 812 -35.34 -7.59 -16.53
CA PHE A 812 -36.13 -8.82 -16.42
C PHE A 812 -36.32 -9.45 -17.81
N TYR A 813 -36.05 -10.73 -17.95
CA TYR A 813 -36.31 -11.50 -19.17
C TYR A 813 -37.69 -12.17 -19.12
N ARG A 814 -38.47 -12.06 -20.20
CA ARG A 814 -39.75 -12.76 -20.40
C ARG A 814 -39.67 -13.66 -21.63
N GLU A 815 -39.80 -14.97 -21.40
CA GLU A 815 -39.79 -15.94 -22.49
C GLU A 815 -40.88 -15.62 -23.53
N GLY A 816 -40.49 -15.63 -24.81
CA GLY A 816 -41.35 -15.32 -25.94
C GLY A 816 -41.80 -13.85 -26.06
N THR A 817 -41.28 -12.95 -25.22
CA THR A 817 -41.56 -11.50 -25.31
C THR A 817 -40.29 -10.65 -25.40
N GLY A 818 -39.18 -11.03 -24.74
CA GLY A 818 -37.93 -10.28 -24.72
C GLY A 818 -37.63 -9.69 -23.33
N PHE A 819 -37.14 -8.46 -23.25
CA PHE A 819 -36.67 -7.85 -21.99
C PHE A 819 -37.55 -6.71 -21.49
N GLU A 820 -37.71 -6.60 -20.17
CA GLU A 820 -38.25 -5.43 -19.49
C GLU A 820 -37.11 -4.76 -18.70
N MET A 821 -36.84 -3.50 -19.00
CA MET A 821 -35.79 -2.73 -18.35
C MET A 821 -36.37 -1.50 -17.65
N ALA A 822 -35.77 -1.09 -16.53
CA ALA A 822 -36.08 0.15 -15.84
C ALA A 822 -34.80 0.80 -15.29
N ILE A 823 -34.82 2.13 -15.17
CA ILE A 823 -33.76 2.92 -14.56
C ILE A 823 -34.38 4.05 -13.72
N GLU A 824 -33.79 4.32 -12.56
CA GLU A 824 -34.15 5.38 -11.63
C GLU A 824 -32.97 6.33 -11.43
N THR A 825 -33.19 7.60 -11.76
CA THR A 825 -32.24 8.71 -11.58
C THR A 825 -32.91 9.82 -10.77
N ASP A 826 -32.13 10.81 -10.34
CA ASP A 826 -32.67 12.01 -9.67
C ASP A 826 -33.51 12.91 -10.60
N GLY A 827 -33.32 12.82 -11.92
CA GLY A 827 -34.13 13.51 -12.93
C GLY A 827 -35.40 12.76 -13.32
N ARG A 828 -35.36 11.42 -13.42
CA ARG A 828 -36.49 10.63 -13.94
C ARG A 828 -36.46 9.14 -13.56
N HIS A 829 -37.64 8.52 -13.53
CA HIS A 829 -37.79 7.07 -13.66
C HIS A 829 -38.31 6.75 -15.06
N GLY A 830 -37.61 5.86 -15.78
CA GLY A 830 -38.04 5.34 -17.07
C GLY A 830 -38.06 3.83 -17.10
N SER A 831 -38.94 3.26 -17.93
CA SER A 831 -39.00 1.82 -18.19
C SER A 831 -39.36 1.54 -19.65
N SER A 832 -38.88 0.41 -20.17
CA SER A 832 -39.07 -0.01 -21.56
C SER A 832 -39.25 -1.52 -21.65
N VAL A 833 -40.02 -1.96 -22.66
CA VAL A 833 -40.17 -3.37 -23.02
C VAL A 833 -39.58 -3.54 -24.42
N ILE A 834 -38.57 -4.40 -24.53
CA ILE A 834 -37.80 -4.67 -25.73
C ILE A 834 -38.23 -6.03 -26.26
N GLN A 835 -38.87 -6.01 -27.43
CA GLN A 835 -39.29 -7.24 -28.10
C GLN A 835 -38.14 -7.79 -28.93
N THR A 836 -37.66 -8.98 -28.56
CA THR A 836 -36.58 -9.68 -29.24
C THR A 836 -36.73 -11.19 -29.02
N ASP A 837 -36.29 -11.97 -30.02
CA ASP A 837 -36.18 -13.43 -30.00
C ASP A 837 -34.71 -13.87 -29.91
N ILE A 838 -33.80 -12.95 -29.58
CA ILE A 838 -32.35 -13.19 -29.63
C ILE A 838 -31.92 -14.40 -28.79
N LEU A 839 -32.54 -14.67 -27.64
CA LEU A 839 -32.20 -15.81 -26.77
C LEU A 839 -32.97 -17.10 -27.08
N ASP A 840 -33.89 -17.10 -28.06
CA ASP A 840 -34.80 -18.24 -28.30
C ASP A 840 -34.05 -19.49 -28.81
N ASP A 841 -32.82 -19.35 -29.33
CA ASP A 841 -32.00 -20.45 -29.82
C ASP A 841 -31.24 -21.20 -28.71
N GLY A 842 -31.20 -20.66 -27.49
CA GLY A 842 -30.55 -21.25 -26.32
C GLY A 842 -29.02 -21.16 -26.34
N ASP A 843 -28.44 -20.49 -27.33
CA ASP A 843 -27.00 -20.24 -27.43
C ASP A 843 -26.61 -19.02 -26.56
N PHE A 844 -25.30 -18.78 -26.41
CA PHE A 844 -24.81 -17.59 -25.71
C PHE A 844 -24.86 -16.37 -26.62
N HIS A 845 -25.38 -15.27 -26.09
CA HIS A 845 -25.44 -13.97 -26.75
C HIS A 845 -24.71 -12.92 -25.94
N LYS A 846 -24.10 -11.95 -26.63
CA LYS A 846 -23.39 -10.83 -25.99
C LYS A 846 -24.36 -9.69 -25.73
N MET A 847 -24.50 -9.30 -24.47
CA MET A 847 -25.42 -8.26 -24.02
C MET A 847 -24.64 -7.08 -23.46
N VAL A 848 -25.05 -5.86 -23.82
CA VAL A 848 -24.42 -4.63 -23.31
C VAL A 848 -25.48 -3.59 -22.97
N MET A 849 -25.43 -3.04 -21.75
CA MET A 849 -26.20 -1.87 -21.33
C MET A 849 -25.27 -0.70 -21.06
N SER A 850 -25.56 0.47 -21.60
CA SER A 850 -24.73 1.67 -21.38
C SER A 850 -25.59 2.89 -21.08
N TYR A 851 -25.30 3.57 -19.98
CA TYR A 851 -25.93 4.81 -19.53
C TYR A 851 -24.98 5.99 -19.73
N THR A 852 -25.54 7.08 -20.24
CA THR A 852 -24.80 8.27 -20.72
C THR A 852 -25.14 9.55 -19.93
N GLY A 853 -25.90 9.43 -18.85
CA GLY A 853 -26.45 10.58 -18.12
C GLY A 853 -27.72 11.17 -18.74
N ASP A 854 -28.03 10.81 -19.98
CA ASP A 854 -29.20 11.26 -20.77
C ASP A 854 -30.06 10.11 -21.36
N GLU A 855 -29.45 8.94 -21.61
CA GLU A 855 -30.14 7.73 -22.12
C GLU A 855 -29.46 6.46 -21.59
N LEU A 856 -30.25 5.44 -21.26
CA LEU A 856 -29.79 4.06 -21.07
C LEU A 856 -30.11 3.24 -22.33
N VAL A 857 -29.08 2.73 -22.99
CA VAL A 857 -29.18 1.97 -24.24
C VAL A 857 -28.87 0.49 -23.99
N PHE A 858 -29.65 -0.41 -24.60
CA PHE A 858 -29.45 -1.86 -24.52
C PHE A 858 -29.15 -2.46 -25.89
N TYR A 859 -28.08 -3.25 -25.95
CA TYR A 859 -27.57 -3.92 -27.14
C TYR A 859 -27.56 -5.45 -26.93
N GLY A 860 -27.75 -6.18 -28.02
CA GLY A 860 -27.57 -7.62 -28.10
C GLY A 860 -26.89 -7.95 -29.42
N ASP A 861 -25.84 -8.77 -29.36
CA ASP A 861 -25.03 -9.21 -30.51
C ASP A 861 -24.56 -8.04 -31.40
N GLY A 862 -24.07 -6.99 -30.75
CA GLY A 862 -23.54 -5.80 -31.43
C GLY A 862 -24.60 -4.81 -31.93
N GLU A 863 -25.89 -5.14 -31.87
CA GLU A 863 -26.98 -4.29 -32.38
C GLU A 863 -27.84 -3.68 -31.26
N LYS A 864 -28.30 -2.42 -31.44
CA LYS A 864 -29.19 -1.75 -30.48
C LYS A 864 -30.56 -2.43 -30.48
N LEU A 865 -30.94 -3.04 -29.36
CA LEU A 865 -32.25 -3.64 -29.14
C LEU A 865 -33.28 -2.60 -28.66
N GLY A 866 -32.87 -1.64 -27.83
CA GLY A 866 -33.75 -0.60 -27.30
C GLY A 866 -33.05 0.40 -26.39
N GLY A 867 -33.84 1.25 -25.73
CA GLY A 867 -33.32 2.23 -24.76
C GLY A 867 -34.41 2.95 -23.98
N ILE A 868 -33.99 3.74 -22.99
CA ILE A 868 -34.82 4.60 -22.14
C ILE A 868 -34.19 5.98 -22.07
N ASP A 869 -34.95 7.03 -22.41
CA ASP A 869 -34.57 8.41 -22.07
C ASP A 869 -34.60 8.58 -20.54
N ALA A 870 -33.46 8.88 -19.92
CA ALA A 870 -33.30 9.08 -18.49
C ALA A 870 -32.20 10.11 -18.23
N ASP A 871 -32.47 11.10 -17.39
CA ASP A 871 -31.52 12.20 -17.15
C ASP A 871 -31.08 12.26 -15.69
N GLY A 872 -29.79 12.57 -15.45
CA GLY A 872 -29.26 12.87 -14.12
C GLY A 872 -28.47 11.73 -13.45
N LEU A 873 -28.21 11.88 -12.15
CA LEU A 873 -27.38 10.93 -11.38
C LEU A 873 -28.22 9.73 -10.92
N THR A 874 -27.61 8.55 -10.90
CA THR A 874 -28.20 7.38 -10.24
C THR A 874 -28.21 7.53 -8.71
N ALA A 875 -28.85 6.60 -7.99
CA ALA A 875 -29.04 6.73 -6.54
C ALA A 875 -27.71 6.82 -5.74
N PRO A 876 -27.69 7.55 -4.61
CA PRO A 876 -26.56 7.53 -3.67
C PRO A 876 -26.41 6.18 -2.97
N HIS A 877 -25.28 5.99 -2.26
CA HIS A 877 -24.93 4.73 -1.60
C HIS A 877 -26.12 4.10 -0.86
N SER A 878 -26.39 2.86 -1.26
CA SER A 878 -27.53 2.06 -0.84
C SER A 878 -27.05 0.85 -0.04
N TYR A 879 -27.88 0.38 0.89
CA TYR A 879 -27.57 -0.82 1.68
C TYR A 879 -27.36 -2.09 0.82
N HIS A 880 -27.92 -2.12 -0.39
CA HIS A 880 -27.81 -3.23 -1.34
C HIS A 880 -27.01 -2.82 -2.59
N GLY A 881 -26.11 -3.69 -3.07
CA GLY A 881 -25.28 -3.47 -4.26
C GLY A 881 -25.94 -4.01 -5.54
N LEU A 882 -25.19 -4.10 -6.64
CA LEU A 882 -25.66 -4.68 -7.89
C LEU A 882 -25.72 -6.21 -7.79
N HIS A 883 -26.83 -6.79 -8.26
CA HIS A 883 -27.06 -8.23 -8.31
C HIS A 883 -27.19 -8.72 -9.77
N LEU A 884 -26.48 -9.81 -10.08
CA LEU A 884 -26.84 -10.73 -11.16
C LEU A 884 -27.86 -11.73 -10.62
N GLY A 885 -29.01 -11.86 -11.29
CA GLY A 885 -30.19 -12.55 -10.75
C GLY A 885 -31.03 -11.62 -9.86
N SER A 886 -31.62 -12.15 -8.78
CA SER A 886 -32.38 -11.35 -7.82
C SER A 886 -32.23 -11.87 -6.39
N ALA A 887 -32.08 -10.96 -5.43
CA ALA A 887 -32.06 -11.31 -4.00
C ALA A 887 -33.46 -11.36 -3.36
N TRP A 888 -34.51 -10.93 -4.09
CA TRP A 888 -35.87 -10.79 -3.56
C TRP A 888 -36.95 -11.48 -4.39
N ASN A 889 -36.68 -11.83 -5.64
CA ASN A 889 -37.64 -12.42 -6.57
C ASN A 889 -37.08 -13.66 -7.27
N HIS A 890 -37.80 -14.19 -8.26
CA HIS A 890 -37.30 -15.22 -9.17
C HIS A 890 -36.18 -14.66 -10.07
N SER A 891 -35.05 -15.35 -10.13
CA SER A 891 -34.05 -15.20 -11.19
C SER A 891 -34.59 -15.78 -12.50
N PHE A 892 -33.94 -15.46 -13.62
CA PHE A 892 -34.18 -16.16 -14.88
C PHE A 892 -33.62 -17.61 -14.83
N ASP A 893 -34.09 -18.48 -15.72
CA ASP A 893 -33.54 -19.83 -15.89
C ASP A 893 -32.57 -19.83 -17.08
N GLY A 894 -31.28 -19.93 -16.80
CA GLY A 894 -30.23 -19.69 -17.78
C GLY A 894 -28.83 -19.58 -17.20
N ARG A 895 -27.90 -19.14 -18.04
CA ARG A 895 -26.47 -19.03 -17.76
C ARG A 895 -25.98 -17.62 -18.05
N VAL A 896 -25.07 -17.10 -17.23
CA VAL A 896 -24.32 -15.84 -17.45
C VAL A 896 -22.83 -16.14 -17.47
N ASP A 897 -22.11 -15.47 -18.36
CA ASP A 897 -20.66 -15.42 -18.33
C ASP A 897 -20.11 -14.01 -18.66
N ASP A 898 -18.79 -13.82 -18.60
CA ASP A 898 -18.07 -12.60 -19.02
C ASP A 898 -18.65 -11.28 -18.50
N PHE A 899 -19.04 -11.22 -17.22
CA PHE A 899 -19.68 -10.03 -16.66
C PHE A 899 -18.67 -8.89 -16.45
N LEU A 900 -18.99 -7.70 -16.94
CA LEU A 900 -18.23 -6.47 -16.82
C LEU A 900 -19.14 -5.38 -16.25
N PHE A 901 -18.63 -4.66 -15.25
CA PHE A 901 -19.12 -3.36 -14.82
C PHE A 901 -18.04 -2.31 -15.14
N ALA A 902 -18.42 -1.15 -15.67
CA ALA A 902 -17.53 -0.01 -15.81
C ALA A 902 -18.28 1.31 -15.51
N ASP A 903 -17.60 2.30 -14.94
CA ASP A 903 -18.16 3.64 -14.67
C ASP A 903 -18.06 4.60 -15.87
N ALA A 904 -18.00 4.05 -17.09
CA ALA A 904 -17.92 4.80 -18.33
C ALA A 904 -18.98 4.36 -19.34
N GLU A 905 -19.36 5.27 -20.24
CA GLU A 905 -20.23 4.97 -21.38
C GLU A 905 -19.45 4.28 -22.53
N VAL A 906 -20.16 3.52 -23.36
CA VAL A 906 -19.60 2.90 -24.57
C VAL A 906 -20.39 3.27 -25.82
N THR A 907 -19.68 3.44 -26.93
CA THR A 907 -20.27 3.76 -28.23
C THR A 907 -20.80 2.52 -28.93
N ALA A 908 -21.80 2.68 -29.81
CA ALA A 908 -22.32 1.58 -30.63
C ALA A 908 -21.24 0.89 -31.49
N SER A 909 -20.18 1.63 -31.88
CA SER A 909 -19.04 1.04 -32.61
C SER A 909 -18.16 0.16 -31.74
N GLN A 910 -17.95 0.51 -30.46
CA GLN A 910 -17.23 -0.34 -29.51
C GLN A 910 -18.03 -1.62 -29.23
N VAL A 911 -19.36 -1.51 -29.08
CA VAL A 911 -20.23 -2.68 -28.88
C VAL A 911 -20.25 -3.61 -30.09
N ALA A 912 -20.28 -3.06 -31.31
CA ALA A 912 -20.19 -3.89 -32.52
C ALA A 912 -18.84 -4.61 -32.65
N ALA A 913 -17.74 -3.93 -32.31
CA ALA A 913 -16.41 -4.53 -32.33
C ALA A 913 -16.24 -5.65 -31.28
N ASP A 914 -16.80 -5.46 -30.08
CA ASP A 914 -16.84 -6.46 -29.01
C ASP A 914 -17.57 -7.73 -29.44
N HIS A 915 -18.70 -7.58 -30.13
CA HIS A 915 -19.44 -8.72 -30.67
C HIS A 915 -18.69 -9.41 -31.83
N ASP A 916 -18.09 -8.66 -32.75
CA ASP A 916 -17.28 -9.26 -33.84
C ASP A 916 -16.12 -10.09 -33.27
N TYR A 917 -15.57 -9.70 -32.12
CA TYR A 917 -14.56 -10.48 -31.39
C TYR A 917 -15.16 -11.72 -30.71
N PHE A 918 -16.32 -11.62 -30.07
CA PHE A 918 -17.03 -12.76 -29.46
C PHE A 918 -17.30 -13.89 -30.47
N LEU A 919 -17.47 -13.58 -31.76
CA LEU A 919 -17.67 -14.57 -32.82
C LEU A 919 -16.37 -15.24 -33.35
N ALA A 920 -15.20 -14.65 -33.09
CA ALA A 920 -13.90 -15.06 -33.62
C ALA A 920 -13.25 -16.16 -32.78
#